data_AF-T1EE85-F1
#
_entry.id   AF-T1EE85-F1
#
_cell.length_a   1.000
_cell.length_b   1.000
_cell.length_c   1.000
_cell.angle_alpha   90.00
_cell.angle_beta   90.00
_cell.angle_gamma   90.00
#
_symmetry.space_group_name_H-M   'P 1'
#
loop_
_entity.id
_entity.type
_entity.pdbx_description
1 polymer ?
#
loop_
_entity_poly.entity_id
_entity_poly.type
_entity_poly.pdbx_seq_one_letter_code
_entity_poly.pdbx_strand_id
1 'polypeptide(L)'
;MGKMQTFSGQLVSGIFSAFTFQGSNKSRKTNNLLASSDESASQMELCNNMLALLPNVTTTACSIWIFLKTSHSIEDEDDDEGEGGCDDVNRVDKDWTQRMKQRILDLLNPIANSHQHSLLTALALLWNNNMIMSAYEDMVSPPLTRCHTTIIEIICQLKHVSFNSLLTSIKQIIKQPSSTTSTNNNVQAQSKYVSLEASLLQLLLAYMRRMPDASVVESTTAIITFIKDVFQANVDHTAVFVLVSILHCLLQKGPTFEERRDHKDIHDITYKLLEACSNVAGLSLEQANFFRRHLAVKSDLVADENKNEDAVIAGSKTFNATTYSQSVQGLYVLAEVTATLLDVAFQSDEKDKVTPLLNNILSNVFPYLRNHRMTNSPSYTASSKLLCNLSEYQYTRRCWRKECMDLMLDANFFQMNIKSLQLWTAIADNLMSHDKSSFLDLLARFSLAQTSSLNLFSSREFESEQKRQLIKRLSFTLFCSEVDQYQKSMPDIQEKLSDCLRLPNFPALHAEVFNCFRVLVLRMSSLLLTSIWPTMITELIQVFVNIEQKLGTFDPDENARWIRFEFIHLQTLNYKTTDLLVDSNEERINLLYLSACKLLDLFIALPHENLPQFQLYKWAFIAESSSPTTTTLASTVASDYLNTFRQQNTTFMPHVVKISRLMQSKFGLMMPSSKVRPHQLTLTNIRVTSLRDLQEFFVTIASDASTNIKPFRHDFGPSSATETSKQSSIIKSKSYSNFTTGGPKIFRDVDVNPIEAIEQSILNDFLEKMT
;
A
#
# COMPACT_ATOMS: atom_id res chain seq x y z
N MET A 1 23.64 -46.38 26.21
CA MET A 1 22.26 -45.95 25.86
C MET A 1 21.18 -46.47 26.82
N GLY A 2 21.08 -47.77 27.15
CA GLY A 2 20.00 -48.30 27.99
C GLY A 2 19.87 -47.75 29.42
N LYS A 3 21.00 -47.47 30.12
CA LYS A 3 20.98 -46.88 31.48
C LYS A 3 20.59 -45.40 31.53
N MET A 4 20.75 -44.69 30.41
CA MET A 4 20.38 -43.27 30.29
C MET A 4 18.87 -43.11 30.03
N GLN A 5 18.25 -44.05 29.30
CA GLN A 5 16.80 -44.13 29.09
C GLN A 5 16.02 -44.44 30.37
N THR A 6 16.55 -45.30 31.25
CA THR A 6 15.92 -45.62 32.54
C THR A 6 15.99 -44.46 33.52
N PHE A 7 17.11 -43.72 33.55
CA PHE A 7 17.27 -42.55 34.42
C PHE A 7 16.41 -41.37 33.95
N SER A 8 16.30 -41.13 32.63
CA SER A 8 15.35 -40.16 32.10
C SER A 8 13.90 -40.55 32.38
N GLY A 9 13.56 -41.85 32.32
CA GLY A 9 12.21 -42.34 32.63
C GLY A 9 11.81 -42.11 34.09
N GLN A 10 12.73 -42.35 35.04
CA GLN A 10 12.49 -42.10 36.46
C GLN A 10 12.40 -40.61 36.81
N LEU A 11 13.24 -39.78 36.17
CA LEU A 11 13.24 -38.33 36.38
C LEU A 11 11.99 -37.68 35.78
N VAL A 12 11.56 -38.10 34.59
CA VAL A 12 10.27 -37.72 33.99
C VAL A 12 9.10 -38.22 34.82
N SER A 13 9.17 -39.45 35.37
CA SER A 13 8.14 -39.97 36.26
C SER A 13 8.05 -39.21 37.60
N GLY A 14 9.18 -38.76 38.14
CA GLY A 14 9.24 -37.95 39.36
C GLY A 14 8.68 -36.54 39.13
N ILE A 15 9.05 -35.92 38.01
CA ILE A 15 8.47 -34.65 37.55
C ILE A 15 6.96 -34.78 37.31
N PHE A 16 6.54 -35.89 36.70
CA PHE A 16 5.14 -36.21 36.45
C PHE A 16 4.34 -36.37 37.75
N SER A 17 4.88 -37.05 38.77
CA SER A 17 4.22 -37.16 40.07
C SER A 17 4.05 -35.82 40.77
N ALA A 18 4.98 -34.87 40.55
CA ALA A 18 4.90 -33.53 41.10
C ALA A 18 3.85 -32.65 40.40
N PHE A 19 3.66 -32.80 39.08
CA PHE A 19 2.64 -32.06 38.29
C PHE A 19 1.23 -32.66 38.33
N THR A 20 1.06 -33.88 38.84
CA THR A 20 -0.25 -34.57 38.89
C THR A 20 -0.87 -34.56 40.28
N PHE A 21 -0.22 -33.92 41.26
CA PHE A 21 -0.72 -33.82 42.61
C PHE A 21 -1.95 -32.90 42.68
N GLN A 22 -3.13 -33.49 42.64
CA GLN A 22 -4.38 -32.85 43.07
C GLN A 22 -4.64 -33.28 44.51
N GLY A 23 -4.71 -32.31 45.43
CA GLY A 23 -5.14 -32.55 46.80
C GLY A 23 -6.60 -33.03 46.85
N SER A 24 -6.84 -34.32 46.56
CA SER A 24 -8.17 -34.91 46.66
C SER A 24 -8.35 -35.53 48.04
N ASN A 25 -9.08 -34.80 48.89
CA ASN A 25 -9.77 -35.35 50.06
C ASN A 25 -10.77 -36.42 49.59
N LYS A 26 -10.36 -37.69 49.54
CA LYS A 26 -11.27 -38.83 49.47
C LYS A 26 -10.93 -39.84 50.56
N SER A 27 -11.64 -39.70 51.67
CA SER A 27 -12.02 -40.71 52.66
C SER A 27 -11.26 -42.04 52.60
N ARG A 28 -10.19 -42.14 53.39
CA ARG A 28 -9.82 -43.39 54.06
C ARG A 28 -9.57 -43.07 55.53
N LYS A 29 -10.56 -43.40 56.36
CA LYS A 29 -10.38 -43.51 57.81
C LYS A 29 -9.27 -44.51 58.08
N THR A 30 -8.11 -44.05 58.53
CA THR A 30 -7.28 -44.69 59.57
C THR A 30 -6.20 -43.70 60.03
N ASN A 31 -6.28 -43.32 61.30
CA ASN A 31 -5.34 -42.60 62.16
C ASN A 31 -3.93 -42.28 61.58
N ASN A 32 -3.70 -41.01 61.22
CA ASN A 32 -2.43 -40.28 61.33
C ASN A 32 -2.66 -38.82 60.91
N LEU A 33 -3.01 -37.95 61.87
CA LEU A 33 -3.58 -36.61 61.60
C LEU A 33 -2.62 -35.42 61.81
N LEU A 34 -1.33 -35.66 62.07
CA LEU A 34 -0.36 -34.57 62.30
C LEU A 34 0.81 -34.52 61.30
N ALA A 35 1.14 -35.61 60.59
CA ALA A 35 2.23 -35.63 59.60
C ALA A 35 1.77 -35.36 58.15
N SER A 36 0.50 -35.64 57.81
CA SER A 36 -0.02 -35.52 56.43
C SER A 36 -0.29 -34.07 55.99
N SER A 37 -0.44 -33.13 56.94
CA SER A 37 -0.68 -31.71 56.65
C SER A 37 0.59 -31.05 56.10
N ASP A 38 1.73 -31.21 56.76
CA ASP A 38 3.01 -30.63 56.35
C ASP A 38 3.56 -31.25 55.05
N GLU A 39 3.33 -32.55 54.83
CA GLU A 39 3.71 -33.23 53.59
C GLU A 39 2.86 -32.75 52.39
N SER A 40 1.57 -32.49 52.61
CA SER A 40 0.70 -31.94 51.56
C SER A 40 0.99 -30.47 51.25
N ALA A 41 1.41 -29.69 52.25
CA ALA A 41 1.79 -28.29 52.09
C ALA A 41 3.14 -28.15 51.36
N SER A 42 4.14 -28.96 51.73
CA SER A 42 5.44 -29.02 51.04
C SER A 42 5.35 -29.57 49.62
N GLN A 43 4.45 -30.52 49.34
CA GLN A 43 4.18 -31.00 47.98
C GLN A 43 3.42 -29.96 47.13
N MET A 44 2.49 -29.20 47.70
CA MET A 44 1.88 -28.05 47.02
C MET A 44 2.91 -26.96 46.71
N GLU A 45 3.84 -26.69 47.63
CA GLU A 45 4.92 -25.73 47.43
C GLU A 45 5.89 -26.20 46.32
N LEU A 46 6.23 -27.49 46.29
CA LEU A 46 7.02 -28.10 45.20
C LEU A 46 6.30 -28.01 43.85
N CYS A 47 5.00 -28.32 43.81
CA CYS A 47 4.17 -28.19 42.61
C CYS A 47 4.13 -26.74 42.11
N ASN A 48 3.94 -25.78 43.01
CA ASN A 48 3.95 -24.35 42.67
C ASN A 48 5.30 -23.88 42.13
N ASN A 49 6.41 -24.34 42.72
CA ASN A 49 7.77 -24.04 42.24
C ASN A 49 8.03 -24.66 40.86
N MET A 50 7.50 -25.85 40.59
CA MET A 50 7.62 -26.49 39.27
C MET A 50 6.73 -25.83 38.21
N LEU A 51 5.53 -25.38 38.57
CA LEU A 51 4.67 -24.58 37.70
C LEU A 51 5.30 -23.22 37.36
N ALA A 52 6.08 -22.63 38.28
CA ALA A 52 6.83 -21.40 38.01
C ALA A 52 7.92 -21.57 36.94
N LEU A 53 8.44 -22.79 36.75
CA LEU A 53 9.43 -23.11 35.71
C LEU A 53 8.80 -23.43 34.34
N LEU A 54 7.47 -23.48 34.26
CA LEU A 54 6.75 -23.89 33.07
C LEU A 54 7.07 -23.05 31.81
N PRO A 55 7.24 -21.72 31.87
CA PRO A 55 7.68 -20.93 30.71
C PRO A 55 9.02 -21.40 30.12
N ASN A 56 9.98 -21.80 30.97
CA ASN A 56 11.28 -22.32 30.51
C ASN A 56 11.13 -23.71 29.88
N VAL A 57 10.26 -24.55 30.47
CA VAL A 57 9.94 -25.88 29.93
C VAL A 57 9.29 -25.75 28.54
N THR A 58 8.29 -24.88 28.38
CA THR A 58 7.62 -24.65 27.09
C THR A 58 8.55 -24.03 26.05
N THR A 59 9.44 -23.12 26.46
CA THR A 59 10.46 -22.55 25.57
C THR A 59 11.42 -23.61 25.05
N THR A 60 11.89 -24.50 25.94
CA THR A 60 12.81 -25.59 25.59
C THR A 60 12.13 -26.62 24.70
N ALA A 61 10.90 -27.02 25.04
CA ALA A 61 10.09 -27.92 24.23
C ALA A 61 9.86 -27.37 22.81
N CYS A 62 9.52 -26.09 22.69
CA CYS A 62 9.33 -25.43 21.40
C CYS A 62 10.63 -25.37 20.59
N SER A 63 11.76 -25.03 21.23
CA SER A 63 13.08 -24.99 20.58
C SER A 63 13.51 -26.34 20.04
N ILE A 64 13.32 -27.41 20.83
CA ILE A 64 13.58 -28.79 20.39
C ILE A 64 12.67 -29.14 19.21
N TRP A 65 11.38 -28.80 19.28
CA TRP A 65 10.44 -29.08 18.19
C TRP A 65 10.82 -28.38 16.87
N ILE A 66 11.26 -27.11 16.95
CA ILE A 66 11.76 -26.35 15.80
C ILE A 66 13.00 -27.02 15.20
N PHE A 67 13.95 -27.45 16.05
CA PHE A 67 15.14 -28.16 15.61
C PHE A 67 14.80 -29.47 14.88
N LEU A 68 13.91 -30.27 15.45
CA LEU A 68 13.42 -31.53 14.84
C LEU A 68 12.77 -31.28 13.47
N LYS A 69 12.04 -30.17 13.32
CA LYS A 69 11.41 -29.80 12.04
C LYS A 69 12.42 -29.36 10.98
N THR A 70 13.47 -28.63 11.37
CA THR A 70 14.53 -28.20 10.43
C THR A 70 15.31 -29.40 9.91
N SER A 71 15.57 -30.36 10.80
CA SER A 71 16.30 -31.58 10.44
C SER A 71 15.54 -32.43 9.44
N HIS A 72 14.20 -32.41 9.48
CA HIS A 72 13.34 -33.13 8.53
C HIS A 72 13.20 -32.40 7.17
N SER A 73 13.19 -31.06 7.13
CA SER A 73 13.01 -30.33 5.87
C SER A 73 14.23 -30.35 4.95
N ILE A 74 15.44 -30.53 5.52
CA ILE A 74 16.68 -30.67 4.75
C ILE A 74 16.67 -31.99 3.95
N GLU A 75 16.02 -33.04 4.48
CA GLU A 75 15.92 -34.34 3.82
C GLU A 75 14.99 -34.37 2.60
N ASP A 76 14.05 -33.43 2.47
CA ASP A 76 13.07 -33.41 1.37
C ASP A 76 13.54 -32.52 0.17
N GLU A 77 14.61 -31.72 0.32
CA GLU A 77 15.20 -30.88 -0.76
C GLU A 77 16.43 -31.54 -1.43
N ASP A 78 17.14 -32.43 -0.74
CA ASP A 78 18.36 -33.09 -1.25
C ASP A 78 18.09 -34.35 -2.12
N ASP A 79 16.82 -34.71 -2.35
CA ASP A 79 16.44 -35.91 -3.14
C ASP A 79 16.42 -35.67 -4.67
N ASP A 80 16.74 -34.47 -5.18
CA ASP A 80 16.65 -34.13 -6.62
C ASP A 80 18.00 -33.82 -7.32
N GLU A 81 19.15 -33.88 -6.64
CA GLU A 81 20.46 -33.76 -7.31
C GLU A 81 21.52 -34.77 -6.84
N GLY A 82 21.72 -35.82 -7.64
CA GLY A 82 23.07 -36.37 -7.92
C GLY A 82 23.66 -37.41 -6.96
N GLU A 83 23.92 -38.61 -7.50
CA GLU A 83 24.79 -39.64 -6.91
C GLU A 83 26.18 -39.09 -6.51
N GLY A 84 26.60 -39.30 -5.26
CA GLY A 84 28.01 -39.16 -4.88
C GLY A 84 28.34 -39.09 -3.39
N GLY A 85 28.70 -40.24 -2.80
CA GLY A 85 29.87 -40.39 -1.89
C GLY A 85 29.95 -39.63 -0.55
N CYS A 86 29.81 -40.40 0.53
CA CYS A 86 30.34 -40.24 1.90
C CYS A 86 30.16 -38.90 2.66
N ASP A 87 29.14 -38.86 3.53
CA ASP A 87 29.23 -38.29 4.88
C ASP A 87 28.05 -38.79 5.75
N ASP A 88 28.21 -40.00 6.32
CA ASP A 88 27.15 -40.75 7.04
C ASP A 88 27.06 -40.40 8.54
N VAL A 89 27.38 -39.15 8.93
CA VAL A 89 27.50 -38.76 10.36
C VAL A 89 26.34 -37.91 10.89
N ASN A 90 25.46 -37.37 10.03
CA ASN A 90 24.37 -36.48 10.46
C ASN A 90 22.94 -36.88 10.00
N ARG A 91 22.71 -38.15 9.62
CA ARG A 91 21.35 -38.64 9.33
C ARG A 91 20.53 -38.76 10.63
N VAL A 92 19.61 -37.83 10.84
CA VAL A 92 18.69 -37.87 11.98
C VAL A 92 17.53 -38.80 11.63
N ASP A 93 17.53 -40.00 12.19
CA ASP A 93 16.48 -41.02 11.99
C ASP A 93 15.05 -40.43 12.18
N LYS A 94 14.19 -40.53 11.15
CA LYS A 94 12.78 -40.07 11.19
C LYS A 94 12.03 -40.68 12.37
N ASP A 95 12.31 -41.93 12.72
CA ASP A 95 11.74 -42.59 13.89
C ASP A 95 12.15 -41.89 15.20
N TRP A 96 13.39 -41.44 15.29
CA TRP A 96 13.89 -40.72 16.46
C TRP A 96 13.22 -39.35 16.59
N THR A 97 13.03 -38.62 15.49
CA THR A 97 12.33 -37.31 15.53
C THR A 97 10.89 -37.46 16.02
N GLN A 98 10.17 -38.47 15.54
CA GLN A 98 8.80 -38.74 15.94
C GLN A 98 8.71 -39.20 17.40
N ARG A 99 9.65 -40.05 17.85
CA ARG A 99 9.76 -40.45 19.26
C ARG A 99 10.03 -39.24 20.17
N MET A 100 10.87 -38.30 19.75
CA MET A 100 11.17 -37.10 20.54
C MET A 100 9.96 -36.17 20.63
N LYS A 101 9.24 -35.95 19.52
CA LYS A 101 7.95 -35.24 19.55
C LYS A 101 6.96 -35.91 20.51
N GLN A 102 6.87 -37.24 20.48
CA GLN A 102 6.02 -37.99 21.41
C GLN A 102 6.44 -37.79 22.87
N ARG A 103 7.74 -37.76 23.18
CA ARG A 103 8.23 -37.49 24.55
C ARG A 103 7.88 -36.10 25.05
N ILE A 104 7.93 -35.09 24.17
CA ILE A 104 7.48 -33.73 24.50
C ILE A 104 5.98 -33.76 24.82
N LEU A 105 5.17 -34.45 24.02
CA LEU A 105 3.73 -34.58 24.28
C LEU A 105 3.43 -35.40 25.54
N ASP A 106 4.20 -36.45 25.84
CA ASP A 106 4.04 -37.25 27.07
C ASP A 106 4.31 -36.39 28.32
N LEU A 107 5.19 -35.39 28.22
CA LEU A 107 5.45 -34.42 29.29
C LEU A 107 4.32 -33.38 29.41
N LEU A 108 3.81 -32.87 28.28
CA LEU A 108 2.85 -31.76 28.27
C LEU A 108 1.40 -32.20 28.48
N ASN A 109 0.98 -33.38 28.01
CA ASN A 109 -0.40 -33.86 28.14
C ASN A 109 -0.93 -33.93 29.59
N PRO A 110 -0.14 -34.41 30.59
CA PRO A 110 -0.56 -34.45 31.98
C PRO A 110 -0.73 -33.05 32.58
N ILE A 111 0.18 -32.13 32.22
CA ILE A 111 0.11 -30.72 32.63
C ILE A 111 -1.10 -30.06 31.98
N ALA A 112 -1.38 -30.35 30.71
CA ALA A 112 -2.57 -29.87 30.01
C ALA A 112 -3.87 -30.35 30.66
N ASN A 113 -3.89 -31.54 31.25
CA ASN A 113 -5.06 -32.09 31.94
C ASN A 113 -5.26 -31.50 33.36
N SER A 114 -4.19 -31.40 34.16
CA SER A 114 -4.27 -30.99 35.57
C SER A 114 -4.10 -29.48 35.79
N HIS A 115 -3.34 -28.80 34.92
CA HIS A 115 -2.91 -27.40 35.06
C HIS A 115 -3.01 -26.63 33.74
N GLN A 116 -4.12 -26.82 32.98
CA GLN A 116 -4.34 -26.21 31.66
C GLN A 116 -4.12 -24.68 31.67
N HIS A 117 -4.56 -23.98 32.72
CA HIS A 117 -4.41 -22.54 32.82
C HIS A 117 -2.96 -22.10 32.89
N SER A 118 -2.15 -22.74 33.74
CA SER A 118 -0.72 -22.45 33.86
C SER A 118 0.03 -22.72 32.55
N LEU A 119 -0.33 -23.80 31.86
CA LEU A 119 0.25 -24.15 30.55
C LEU A 119 -0.07 -23.11 29.48
N LEU A 120 -1.33 -22.69 29.36
CA LEU A 120 -1.73 -21.67 28.39
C LEU A 120 -1.08 -20.31 28.69
N THR A 121 -0.97 -19.92 29.96
CA THR A 121 -0.24 -18.71 30.37
C THR A 121 1.24 -18.79 29.97
N ALA A 122 1.91 -19.92 30.21
CA ALA A 122 3.30 -20.13 29.81
C ALA A 122 3.49 -20.04 28.28
N LEU A 123 2.58 -20.63 27.51
CA LEU A 123 2.60 -20.57 26.04
C LEU A 123 2.31 -19.15 25.52
N ALA A 124 1.42 -18.40 26.17
CA ALA A 124 1.15 -17.00 25.81
C ALA A 124 2.33 -16.06 26.13
N LEU A 125 3.07 -16.31 27.21
CA LEU A 125 4.31 -15.59 27.49
C LEU A 125 5.39 -15.90 26.44
N LEU A 126 5.53 -17.18 26.08
CA LEU A 126 6.44 -17.61 25.01
C LEU A 126 6.06 -16.97 23.66
N TRP A 127 4.76 -16.89 23.36
CA TRP A 127 4.24 -16.22 22.18
C TRP A 127 4.68 -14.75 22.14
N ASN A 128 4.40 -14.00 23.21
CA ASN A 128 4.74 -12.59 23.30
C ASN A 128 6.24 -12.34 23.13
N ASN A 129 7.10 -13.18 23.73
CA ASN A 129 8.55 -13.03 23.64
C ASN A 129 9.12 -13.23 22.22
N ASN A 130 8.37 -13.89 21.32
CA ASN A 130 8.77 -14.17 19.95
C ASN A 130 8.09 -13.24 18.92
N MET A 131 7.41 -12.18 19.37
CA MET A 131 6.85 -11.15 18.49
C MET A 131 7.93 -10.24 17.90
N ILE A 132 7.80 -9.90 16.61
CA ILE A 132 8.69 -8.98 15.90
C ILE A 132 7.87 -7.73 15.53
N MET A 133 8.05 -6.65 16.29
CA MET A 133 7.30 -5.39 16.09
C MET A 133 7.89 -4.48 15.00
N SER A 134 9.21 -4.48 14.78
CA SER A 134 9.89 -3.40 14.05
C SER A 134 9.76 -3.41 12.52
N ALA A 135 8.99 -4.34 11.94
CA ALA A 135 8.87 -4.49 10.48
C ALA A 135 7.43 -4.42 9.95
N TYR A 136 6.41 -4.33 10.83
CA TYR A 136 5.00 -4.55 10.45
C TYR A 136 4.01 -3.64 11.18
N GLU A 137 4.34 -2.36 11.38
CA GLU A 137 3.43 -1.36 11.99
C GLU A 137 2.11 -1.17 11.20
N ASP A 138 2.09 -1.56 9.92
CA ASP A 138 0.92 -1.46 9.03
C ASP A 138 -0.02 -2.70 9.10
N MET A 139 0.27 -3.71 9.93
CA MET A 139 -0.47 -4.98 9.95
C MET A 139 -1.23 -5.23 11.27
N VAL A 140 -2.49 -5.64 11.16
CA VAL A 140 -3.39 -5.98 12.28
C VAL A 140 -2.87 -7.15 13.13
N SER A 141 -2.24 -8.12 12.45
CA SER A 141 -1.54 -9.24 13.06
C SER A 141 -0.15 -9.34 12.42
N PRO A 142 0.94 -9.27 13.21
CA PRO A 142 2.27 -9.52 12.65
C PRO A 142 2.32 -10.93 12.04
N PRO A 143 3.16 -11.15 11.02
CA PRO A 143 3.31 -12.46 10.42
C PRO A 143 3.76 -13.47 11.47
N LEU A 144 3.14 -14.66 11.44
CA LEU A 144 3.45 -15.72 12.38
C LEU A 144 4.89 -16.18 12.19
N THR A 145 5.71 -16.07 13.24
CA THR A 145 7.06 -16.62 13.26
C THR A 145 7.01 -18.15 13.28
N ARG A 146 8.16 -18.78 13.02
CA ARG A 146 8.33 -20.23 13.14
C ARG A 146 8.00 -20.74 14.55
N CYS A 147 8.30 -19.95 15.58
CA CYS A 147 7.91 -20.23 16.95
C CYS A 147 6.39 -20.24 17.12
N HIS A 148 5.68 -19.21 16.60
CA HIS A 148 4.22 -19.14 16.69
C HIS A 148 3.55 -20.35 16.03
N THR A 149 3.97 -20.75 14.83
CA THR A 149 3.41 -21.93 14.15
C THR A 149 3.68 -23.23 14.92
N THR A 150 4.84 -23.35 15.56
CA THR A 150 5.20 -24.52 16.36
C THR A 150 4.37 -24.62 17.65
N ILE A 151 4.11 -23.49 18.31
CA ILE A 151 3.24 -23.44 19.50
C ILE A 151 1.84 -23.96 19.14
N ILE A 152 1.27 -23.51 18.02
CA ILE A 152 -0.04 -23.98 17.56
C ILE A 152 -0.01 -25.48 17.24
N GLU A 153 1.03 -25.97 16.57
CA GLU A 153 1.20 -27.40 16.26
C GLU A 153 1.22 -28.27 17.52
N ILE A 154 1.95 -27.84 18.57
CA ILE A 154 1.99 -28.52 19.86
C ILE A 154 0.58 -28.55 20.48
N ILE A 155 -0.13 -27.42 20.52
CA ILE A 155 -1.49 -27.33 21.09
C ILE A 155 -2.45 -28.27 20.36
N CYS A 156 -2.40 -28.31 19.03
CA CYS A 156 -3.24 -29.22 18.22
C CYS A 156 -2.98 -30.71 18.50
N GLN A 157 -1.81 -31.08 19.03
CA GLN A 157 -1.44 -32.47 19.33
C GLN A 157 -1.67 -32.86 20.81
N LEU A 158 -2.12 -31.93 21.65
CA LEU A 158 -2.48 -32.23 23.05
C LEU A 158 -3.84 -32.93 23.11
N LYS A 159 -3.87 -34.13 23.70
CA LYS A 159 -5.06 -35.00 23.73
C LYS A 159 -6.22 -34.45 24.55
N HIS A 160 -5.92 -33.59 25.53
CA HIS A 160 -6.89 -33.11 26.52
C HIS A 160 -7.35 -31.66 26.28
N VAL A 161 -6.82 -30.99 25.25
CA VAL A 161 -7.18 -29.60 24.92
C VAL A 161 -8.14 -29.60 23.74
N SER A 162 -9.44 -29.71 24.02
CA SER A 162 -10.48 -29.50 23.00
C SER A 162 -10.67 -28.01 22.72
N PHE A 163 -11.25 -27.66 21.56
CA PHE A 163 -11.52 -26.26 21.22
C PHE A 163 -12.39 -25.55 22.26
N ASN A 164 -13.47 -26.20 22.73
CA ASN A 164 -14.34 -25.66 23.77
C ASN A 164 -13.66 -25.55 25.15
N SER A 165 -12.77 -26.50 25.47
CA SER A 165 -11.94 -26.41 26.68
C SER A 165 -11.01 -25.20 26.60
N LEU A 166 -10.37 -24.99 25.44
CA LEU A 166 -9.47 -23.86 25.20
C LEU A 166 -10.19 -22.52 25.31
N LEU A 167 -11.39 -22.36 24.71
CA LEU A 167 -12.23 -21.17 24.87
C LEU A 167 -12.56 -20.90 26.35
N THR A 168 -12.98 -21.94 27.09
CA THR A 168 -13.35 -21.82 28.50
C THR A 168 -12.17 -21.44 29.38
N SER A 169 -11.01 -22.08 29.17
CA SER A 169 -9.78 -21.78 29.90
C SER A 169 -9.27 -20.38 29.63
N ILE A 170 -9.19 -19.94 28.37
CA ILE A 170 -8.74 -18.57 28.04
C ILE A 170 -9.68 -17.54 28.68
N LYS A 171 -11.00 -17.76 28.59
CA LYS A 171 -12.00 -16.88 29.24
C LYS A 171 -11.77 -16.79 30.76
N GLN A 172 -11.51 -17.92 31.42
CA GLN A 172 -11.27 -17.93 32.87
C GLN A 172 -9.96 -17.23 33.25
N ILE A 173 -8.88 -17.42 32.49
CA ILE A 173 -7.60 -16.73 32.72
C ILE A 173 -7.78 -15.21 32.60
N ILE A 174 -8.51 -14.74 31.59
CA ILE A 174 -8.77 -13.31 31.39
C ILE A 174 -9.66 -12.74 32.50
N LYS A 175 -10.73 -13.46 32.91
CA LYS A 175 -11.64 -12.97 33.96
C LYS A 175 -11.07 -13.07 35.39
N GLN A 176 -10.08 -13.92 35.64
CA GLN A 176 -9.47 -14.12 36.97
C GLN A 176 -7.93 -14.12 36.90
N PRO A 177 -7.28 -12.95 36.73
CA PRO A 177 -5.82 -12.87 36.65
C PRO A 177 -5.11 -13.27 37.96
N SER A 178 -5.82 -13.33 39.10
CA SER A 178 -5.25 -13.47 40.45
C SER A 178 -5.12 -14.91 41.00
N SER A 179 -5.74 -15.93 40.39
CA SER A 179 -5.67 -17.32 40.91
C SER A 179 -4.49 -18.14 40.38
N THR A 180 -3.93 -17.77 39.22
CA THR A 180 -2.74 -18.43 38.62
C THR A 180 -1.43 -17.69 38.87
N THR A 181 -1.49 -16.49 39.45
CA THR A 181 -0.37 -15.51 39.44
C THR A 181 -0.02 -15.00 40.85
N SER A 182 -0.48 -15.70 41.90
CA SER A 182 -0.33 -15.29 43.30
C SER A 182 1.11 -15.36 43.85
N THR A 183 2.12 -15.77 43.08
CA THR A 183 3.49 -15.89 43.60
C THR A 183 4.55 -15.03 42.95
N ASN A 184 4.27 -14.24 41.90
CA ASN A 184 5.30 -13.33 41.38
C ASN A 184 4.71 -12.10 40.66
N ASN A 185 4.78 -10.94 41.34
CA ASN A 185 4.62 -9.61 40.75
C ASN A 185 5.57 -9.32 39.56
N ASN A 186 6.51 -10.23 39.28
CA ASN A 186 7.47 -10.12 38.17
C ASN A 186 6.93 -10.60 36.80
N VAL A 187 5.84 -11.37 36.72
CA VAL A 187 5.35 -11.89 35.41
C VAL A 187 4.59 -10.84 34.60
N GLN A 188 3.85 -9.93 35.27
CA GLN A 188 3.30 -8.74 34.60
C GLN A 188 4.39 -7.76 34.15
N ALA A 189 5.55 -7.75 34.82
CA ALA A 189 6.71 -6.94 34.44
C ALA A 189 7.56 -7.55 33.31
N GLN A 190 7.25 -8.76 32.84
CA GLN A 190 8.00 -9.48 31.80
C GLN A 190 7.36 -9.45 30.41
N SER A 191 6.16 -8.87 30.24
CA SER A 191 5.55 -8.75 28.91
C SER A 191 6.29 -7.70 28.08
N LYS A 192 7.10 -8.15 27.13
CA LYS A 192 8.00 -7.28 26.36
C LYS A 192 7.26 -6.38 25.35
N TYR A 193 6.10 -6.81 24.84
CA TYR A 193 5.40 -6.12 23.74
C TYR A 193 3.89 -5.94 23.93
N VAL A 194 3.15 -7.01 24.25
CA VAL A 194 1.67 -6.95 24.38
C VAL A 194 1.20 -7.54 25.71
N SER A 195 0.01 -7.19 26.18
CA SER A 195 -0.61 -7.82 27.36
C SER A 195 -0.78 -9.34 27.21
N LEU A 196 -0.84 -10.03 28.35
CA LEU A 196 -1.08 -11.47 28.40
C LEU A 196 -2.43 -11.84 27.75
N GLU A 197 -3.46 -11.03 27.97
CA GLU A 197 -4.81 -11.22 27.43
C GLU A 197 -4.80 -11.22 25.90
N ALA A 198 -4.18 -10.20 25.30
CA ALA A 198 -4.04 -10.11 23.86
C ALA A 198 -3.21 -11.27 23.28
N SER A 199 -2.15 -11.71 23.99
CA SER A 199 -1.32 -12.84 23.56
C SER A 199 -2.11 -14.16 23.54
N LEU A 200 -2.95 -14.39 24.55
CA LEU A 200 -3.86 -15.55 24.61
C LEU A 200 -4.88 -15.52 23.47
N LEU A 201 -5.45 -14.34 23.18
CA LEU A 201 -6.40 -14.18 22.08
C LEU A 201 -5.74 -14.36 20.70
N GLN A 202 -4.50 -13.90 20.51
CA GLN A 202 -3.76 -14.10 19.26
C GLN A 202 -3.45 -15.57 19.03
N LEU A 203 -3.09 -16.30 20.10
CA LEU A 203 -2.91 -17.74 20.07
C LEU A 203 -4.21 -18.45 19.69
N LEU A 204 -5.36 -18.06 20.28
CA LEU A 204 -6.67 -18.57 19.90
C LEU A 204 -7.00 -18.29 18.43
N LEU A 205 -6.77 -17.07 17.95
CA LEU A 205 -7.00 -16.69 16.55
C LEU A 205 -6.17 -17.55 15.59
N ALA A 206 -4.88 -17.74 15.89
CA ALA A 206 -3.99 -18.57 15.09
C ALA A 206 -4.40 -20.06 15.13
N TYR A 207 -4.86 -20.55 16.29
CA TYR A 207 -5.42 -21.88 16.43
C TYR A 207 -6.69 -22.05 15.57
N MET A 208 -7.63 -21.10 15.62
CA MET A 208 -8.86 -21.12 14.81
C MET A 208 -8.58 -21.13 13.31
N ARG A 209 -7.58 -20.36 12.85
CA ARG A 209 -7.14 -20.35 11.44
C ARG A 209 -6.57 -21.69 10.97
N ARG A 210 -6.05 -22.52 11.89
CA ARG A 210 -5.47 -23.84 11.59
C ARG A 210 -6.50 -24.98 11.59
N MET A 211 -7.61 -24.81 12.31
CA MET A 211 -8.68 -25.81 12.40
C MET A 211 -9.50 -25.90 11.10
N PRO A 212 -10.04 -27.09 10.75
CA PRO A 212 -10.99 -27.24 9.64
C PRO A 212 -12.21 -26.32 9.80
N ASP A 213 -12.70 -25.74 8.69
CA ASP A 213 -13.77 -24.75 8.74
C ASP A 213 -15.05 -25.28 9.40
N ALA A 214 -15.43 -26.54 9.11
CA ALA A 214 -16.58 -27.21 9.71
C ALA A 214 -16.53 -27.20 11.26
N SER A 215 -15.37 -27.48 11.85
CA SER A 215 -15.22 -27.54 13.32
C SER A 215 -15.40 -26.18 14.00
N VAL A 216 -14.99 -25.10 13.32
CA VAL A 216 -15.14 -23.73 13.83
C VAL A 216 -16.60 -23.29 13.69
N VAL A 217 -17.24 -23.62 12.56
CA VAL A 217 -18.66 -23.34 12.30
C VAL A 217 -19.56 -24.06 13.30
N GLU A 218 -19.29 -25.33 13.63
CA GLU A 218 -20.01 -26.06 14.68
C GLU A 218 -19.94 -25.38 16.06
N SER A 219 -18.87 -24.62 16.32
CA SER A 219 -18.63 -23.94 17.58
C SER A 219 -19.03 -22.46 17.57
N THR A 220 -19.79 -22.00 16.57
CA THR A 220 -20.16 -20.59 16.36
C THR A 220 -20.78 -19.94 17.59
N THR A 221 -21.80 -20.56 18.19
CA THR A 221 -22.48 -20.02 19.38
C THR A 221 -21.52 -19.90 20.58
N ALA A 222 -20.61 -20.88 20.75
CA ALA A 222 -19.61 -20.85 21.82
C ALA A 222 -18.59 -19.72 21.61
N ILE A 223 -18.16 -19.50 20.36
CA ILE A 223 -17.24 -18.41 20.00
C ILE A 223 -17.92 -17.05 20.21
N ILE A 224 -19.15 -16.86 19.75
CA ILE A 224 -19.89 -15.59 19.94
C ILE A 224 -20.07 -15.29 21.43
N THR A 225 -20.43 -16.31 22.23
CA THR A 225 -20.56 -16.17 23.69
C THR A 225 -19.23 -15.82 24.33
N PHE A 226 -18.14 -16.48 23.92
CA PHE A 226 -16.79 -16.18 24.36
C PHE A 226 -16.41 -14.72 24.08
N ILE A 227 -16.62 -14.24 22.85
CA ILE A 227 -16.30 -12.86 22.45
C ILE A 227 -17.09 -11.87 23.32
N LYS A 228 -18.39 -12.07 23.49
CA LYS A 228 -19.25 -11.23 24.35
C LYS A 228 -18.72 -11.18 25.79
N ASP A 229 -18.40 -12.34 26.35
CA ASP A 229 -17.92 -12.49 27.73
C ASP A 229 -16.56 -11.83 27.98
N VAL A 230 -15.63 -11.97 27.04
CA VAL A 230 -14.28 -11.38 27.14
C VAL A 230 -14.35 -9.88 26.89
N PHE A 231 -15.14 -9.42 25.93
CA PHE A 231 -15.34 -7.99 25.69
C PHE A 231 -15.92 -7.27 26.91
N GLN A 232 -16.88 -7.89 27.61
CA GLN A 232 -17.45 -7.36 28.86
C GLN A 232 -16.47 -7.33 30.05
N ALA A 233 -15.32 -8.00 29.95
CA ALA A 233 -14.30 -7.99 30.99
C ALA A 233 -13.42 -6.73 30.96
N ASN A 234 -13.69 -5.75 30.09
CA ASN A 234 -12.92 -4.52 29.91
C ASN A 234 -11.42 -4.78 29.63
N VAL A 235 -11.16 -5.69 28.69
CA VAL A 235 -9.81 -5.97 28.19
C VAL A 235 -9.19 -4.75 27.50
N ASP A 236 -7.87 -4.75 27.35
CA ASP A 236 -7.14 -3.65 26.72
C ASP A 236 -7.46 -3.47 25.21
N HIS A 237 -7.03 -2.35 24.62
CA HIS A 237 -7.30 -2.04 23.21
C HIS A 237 -6.77 -3.12 22.25
N THR A 238 -5.60 -3.68 22.55
CA THR A 238 -5.00 -4.72 21.69
C THR A 238 -5.82 -6.00 21.70
N ALA A 239 -6.32 -6.41 22.87
CA ALA A 239 -7.23 -7.53 23.00
C ALA A 239 -8.54 -7.29 22.24
N VAL A 240 -9.10 -6.07 22.29
CA VAL A 240 -10.29 -5.71 21.48
C VAL A 240 -10.02 -5.90 19.98
N PHE A 241 -8.88 -5.44 19.46
CA PHE A 241 -8.51 -5.62 18.05
C PHE A 241 -8.45 -7.11 17.64
N VAL A 242 -7.93 -7.95 18.54
CA VAL A 242 -7.87 -9.40 18.30
C VAL A 242 -9.25 -10.03 18.38
N LEU A 243 -10.14 -9.59 19.29
CA LEU A 243 -11.53 -10.04 19.32
C LEU A 243 -12.27 -9.75 18.01
N VAL A 244 -12.05 -8.57 17.42
CA VAL A 244 -12.62 -8.22 16.10
C VAL A 244 -12.07 -9.15 15.02
N SER A 245 -10.78 -9.47 15.07
CA SER A 245 -10.14 -10.40 14.15
C SER A 245 -10.65 -11.84 14.32
N ILE A 246 -10.98 -12.27 15.54
CA ILE A 246 -11.61 -13.57 15.83
C ILE A 246 -13.02 -13.61 15.24
N LEU A 247 -13.82 -12.56 15.43
CA LEU A 247 -15.14 -12.45 14.82
C LEU A 247 -15.06 -12.49 13.29
N HIS A 248 -14.12 -11.75 12.71
CA HIS A 248 -13.88 -11.74 11.27
C HIS A 248 -13.49 -13.14 10.75
N CYS A 249 -12.58 -13.84 11.44
CA CYS A 249 -12.19 -15.21 11.11
C CYS A 249 -13.37 -16.19 11.16
N LEU A 250 -14.28 -16.03 12.13
CA LEU A 250 -15.48 -16.85 12.23
C LEU A 250 -16.41 -16.61 11.04
N LEU A 251 -16.71 -15.34 10.71
CA LEU A 251 -17.61 -15.00 9.62
C LEU A 251 -17.05 -15.38 8.24
N GLN A 252 -15.74 -15.27 8.03
CA GLN A 252 -15.10 -15.73 6.78
C GLN A 252 -15.26 -17.23 6.53
N LYS A 253 -15.36 -18.06 7.59
CA LYS A 253 -15.59 -19.50 7.47
C LYS A 253 -17.05 -19.85 7.12
N GLY A 254 -17.92 -18.85 6.98
CA GLY A 254 -19.30 -18.98 6.49
C GLY A 254 -20.23 -19.77 7.41
N PRO A 255 -20.50 -19.31 8.64
CA PRO A 255 -21.47 -19.99 9.49
C PRO A 255 -22.89 -19.85 8.94
N THR A 256 -23.69 -20.91 9.02
CA THR A 256 -25.11 -20.88 8.68
C THR A 256 -25.93 -20.49 9.90
N PHE A 257 -26.64 -19.36 9.80
CA PHE A 257 -27.48 -18.84 10.87
C PHE A 257 -28.95 -19.10 10.53
N GLU A 258 -29.54 -20.13 11.13
CA GLU A 258 -30.95 -20.50 10.89
C GLU A 258 -31.91 -19.67 11.77
N GLU A 259 -31.50 -19.30 12.98
CA GLU A 259 -32.34 -18.57 13.92
C GLU A 259 -32.22 -17.05 13.81
N ARG A 260 -33.35 -16.33 13.85
CA ARG A 260 -33.36 -14.85 13.93
C ARG A 260 -32.59 -14.31 15.14
N ARG A 261 -32.50 -15.11 16.21
CA ARG A 261 -31.76 -14.75 17.43
C ARG A 261 -30.27 -14.66 17.15
N ASP A 262 -29.72 -15.62 16.42
CA ASP A 262 -28.29 -15.68 16.12
C ASP A 262 -27.86 -14.49 15.25
N HIS A 263 -28.65 -14.16 14.22
CA HIS A 263 -28.47 -12.94 13.42
C HIS A 263 -28.40 -11.68 14.28
N LYS A 264 -29.35 -11.51 15.21
CA LYS A 264 -29.36 -10.36 16.13
C LYS A 264 -28.10 -10.31 17.01
N ASP A 265 -27.65 -11.46 17.49
CA ASP A 265 -26.47 -11.56 18.35
C ASP A 265 -25.17 -11.20 17.62
N ILE A 266 -25.05 -11.57 16.34
CA ILE A 266 -23.91 -11.21 15.48
C ILE A 266 -23.94 -9.73 15.15
N HIS A 267 -25.09 -9.17 14.81
CA HIS A 267 -25.22 -7.74 14.56
C HIS A 267 -24.80 -6.92 15.78
N ASP A 268 -25.29 -7.30 16.97
CA ASP A 268 -24.97 -6.60 18.22
C ASP A 268 -23.48 -6.66 18.54
N ILE A 269 -22.84 -7.83 18.43
CA ILE A 269 -21.41 -7.95 18.73
C ILE A 269 -20.54 -7.28 17.65
N THR A 270 -20.92 -7.36 16.37
CA THR A 270 -20.23 -6.68 15.27
C THR A 270 -20.28 -5.16 15.47
N TYR A 271 -21.46 -4.63 15.80
CA TYR A 271 -21.63 -3.21 16.09
C TYR A 271 -20.74 -2.76 17.26
N LYS A 272 -20.81 -3.45 18.40
CA LYS A 272 -20.04 -3.10 19.60
C LYS A 272 -18.54 -3.14 19.40
N LEU A 273 -18.04 -4.16 18.70
CA LEU A 273 -16.60 -4.32 18.46
C LEU A 273 -16.07 -3.28 17.47
N LEU A 274 -16.80 -3.01 16.38
CA LEU A 274 -16.41 -1.97 15.43
C LEU A 274 -16.51 -0.57 16.03
N GLU A 275 -17.52 -0.30 16.86
CA GLU A 275 -17.64 0.94 17.62
C GLU A 275 -16.49 1.11 18.61
N ALA A 276 -16.12 0.06 19.34
CA ALA A 276 -14.96 0.10 20.24
C ALA A 276 -13.66 0.41 19.48
N CYS A 277 -13.43 -0.23 18.32
CA CYS A 277 -12.27 0.07 17.48
C CYS A 277 -12.29 1.50 16.95
N SER A 278 -13.46 1.98 16.53
CA SER A 278 -13.66 3.38 16.11
C SER A 278 -13.31 4.37 17.22
N ASN A 279 -13.71 4.08 18.46
CA ASN A 279 -13.40 4.93 19.60
C ASN A 279 -11.90 4.95 19.90
N VAL A 280 -11.19 3.82 19.77
CA VAL A 280 -9.72 3.78 19.90
C VAL A 280 -9.04 4.56 18.78
N ALA A 281 -9.52 4.43 17.54
CA ALA A 281 -9.07 5.25 16.42
C ALA A 281 -9.32 6.74 16.68
N GLY A 282 -10.38 7.12 17.41
CA GLY A 282 -10.69 8.49 17.79
C GLY A 282 -9.84 9.09 18.93
N LEU A 283 -9.03 8.31 19.65
CA LEU A 283 -8.26 8.80 20.82
C LEU A 283 -7.24 9.88 20.45
N SER A 284 -6.73 9.84 19.22
CA SER A 284 -5.78 10.83 18.70
C SER A 284 -6.44 12.06 18.09
N LEU A 285 -7.76 12.20 18.25
CA LEU A 285 -8.55 13.33 17.79
C LEU A 285 -8.97 14.26 18.93
N GLU A 286 -9.11 15.54 18.62
CA GLU A 286 -9.63 16.58 19.50
C GLU A 286 -10.71 17.41 18.79
N GLN A 287 -11.53 18.13 19.55
CA GLN A 287 -12.50 19.05 18.97
C GLN A 287 -11.78 20.27 18.41
N ALA A 288 -11.88 20.50 17.11
CA ALA A 288 -11.09 21.50 16.40
C ALA A 288 -11.34 22.95 16.88
N ASN A 289 -12.53 23.25 17.43
CA ASN A 289 -12.88 24.53 18.05
C ASN A 289 -14.21 24.42 18.83
N PHE A 290 -14.39 25.18 19.92
CA PHE A 290 -15.65 25.22 20.71
C PHE A 290 -16.90 25.54 19.87
N PHE A 291 -16.73 26.26 18.74
CA PHE A 291 -17.82 26.64 17.84
C PHE A 291 -18.00 25.71 16.62
N ARG A 292 -17.09 24.76 16.37
CA ARG A 292 -17.23 23.76 15.29
C ARG A 292 -17.06 22.36 15.88
N ARG A 293 -18.15 21.58 15.91
CA ARG A 293 -18.21 20.15 16.28
C ARG A 293 -17.46 19.21 15.29
N HIS A 294 -16.36 19.66 14.69
CA HIS A 294 -15.54 18.85 13.79
C HIS A 294 -14.30 18.39 14.56
N LEU A 295 -13.95 17.11 14.40
CA LEU A 295 -12.75 16.53 14.97
C LEU A 295 -11.52 16.88 14.13
N ALA A 296 -10.37 17.06 14.77
CA ALA A 296 -9.07 17.26 14.15
C ALA A 296 -8.01 16.38 14.84
N VAL A 297 -6.94 16.03 14.14
CA VAL A 297 -5.83 15.27 14.71
C VAL A 297 -5.04 16.16 15.66
N LYS A 298 -4.79 15.68 16.87
CA LYS A 298 -4.02 16.41 17.90
C LYS A 298 -2.63 16.79 17.39
N SER A 299 -2.23 18.04 17.58
CA SER A 299 -0.94 18.56 17.09
C SER A 299 0.28 18.01 17.81
N ASP A 300 0.13 17.56 19.06
CA ASP A 300 1.24 17.33 20.00
C ASP A 300 1.64 15.85 20.14
N LEU A 301 1.08 14.97 19.29
CA LEU A 301 1.26 13.51 19.42
C LEU A 301 2.58 12.97 18.86
N VAL A 302 3.30 13.78 18.07
CA VAL A 302 4.62 13.43 17.55
C VAL A 302 5.52 14.64 17.80
N ALA A 303 6.44 14.50 18.75
CA ALA A 303 7.34 15.57 19.12
C ALA A 303 8.13 16.02 17.88
N ASP A 304 8.02 17.31 17.51
CA ASP A 304 9.10 17.98 16.80
C ASP A 304 10.36 17.83 17.67
N GLU A 305 11.40 17.20 17.14
CA GLU A 305 12.68 16.99 17.84
C GLU A 305 13.40 18.31 18.24
N ASN A 306 12.80 19.48 17.98
CA ASN A 306 13.47 20.78 18.01
C ASN A 306 13.02 21.77 19.11
N LYS A 307 12.41 21.35 20.23
CA LYS A 307 12.16 22.28 21.35
C LYS A 307 12.49 21.70 22.73
N ASN A 308 13.57 22.26 23.28
CA ASN A 308 14.05 22.37 24.67
C ASN A 308 13.59 21.34 25.71
N GLU A 309 14.61 20.69 26.28
CA GLU A 309 14.55 19.77 27.40
C GLU A 309 14.32 20.52 28.72
N ASP A 310 13.13 20.36 29.32
CA ASP A 310 12.93 20.53 30.76
C ASP A 310 12.16 19.31 31.31
N ALA A 311 12.67 18.77 32.41
CA ALA A 311 12.57 17.38 32.83
C ALA A 311 11.24 16.92 33.51
N VAL A 312 10.07 17.35 33.00
CA VAL A 312 8.74 16.85 33.44
C VAL A 312 7.96 16.14 32.30
N ILE A 313 8.52 16.14 31.08
CA ILE A 313 7.76 15.86 29.84
C ILE A 313 7.88 14.40 29.35
N ALA A 314 8.74 13.57 29.96
CA ALA A 314 8.99 12.19 29.49
C ALA A 314 7.74 11.29 29.54
N GLY A 315 6.97 11.33 30.63
CA GLY A 315 5.76 10.49 30.79
C GLY A 315 4.60 10.88 29.86
N SER A 316 4.43 12.17 29.58
CA SER A 316 3.41 12.69 28.66
C SER A 316 3.75 12.37 27.19
N LYS A 317 5.03 12.49 26.82
CA LYS A 317 5.52 12.11 25.48
C LYS A 317 5.34 10.61 25.19
N THR A 318 5.68 9.73 26.13
CA THR A 318 5.48 8.28 25.98
C THR A 318 4.00 7.89 25.90
N PHE A 319 3.14 8.55 26.68
CA PHE A 319 1.70 8.31 26.67
C PHE A 319 1.06 8.74 25.34
N ASN A 320 1.43 9.91 24.83
CA ASN A 320 0.93 10.42 23.54
C ASN A 320 1.38 9.55 22.36
N ALA A 321 2.65 9.11 22.33
CA ALA A 321 3.16 8.21 21.30
C ALA A 321 2.44 6.85 21.33
N THR A 322 2.19 6.30 22.52
CA THR A 322 1.45 5.04 22.69
C THR A 322 0.00 5.18 22.23
N THR A 323 -0.65 6.29 22.56
CA THR A 323 -2.03 6.58 22.15
C THR A 323 -2.14 6.70 20.63
N TYR A 324 -1.20 7.41 19.99
CA TYR A 324 -1.15 7.53 18.54
C TYR A 324 -0.93 6.18 17.85
N SER A 325 0.02 5.37 18.34
CA SER A 325 0.25 4.02 17.83
C SER A 325 -1.00 3.14 17.93
N GLN A 326 -1.74 3.21 19.05
CA GLN A 326 -3.00 2.49 19.21
C GLN A 326 -4.09 2.99 18.26
N SER A 327 -4.19 4.30 18.03
CA SER A 327 -5.15 4.86 17.05
C SER A 327 -4.82 4.41 15.63
N VAL A 328 -3.54 4.43 15.23
CA VAL A 328 -3.08 3.92 13.92
C VAL A 328 -3.43 2.44 13.77
N GLN A 329 -3.15 1.62 14.79
CA GLN A 329 -3.50 0.20 14.76
C GLN A 329 -5.01 -0.02 14.65
N GLY A 330 -5.80 0.76 15.38
CA GLY A 330 -7.26 0.73 15.30
C GLY A 330 -7.78 1.06 13.90
N LEU A 331 -7.17 2.03 13.21
CA LEU A 331 -7.51 2.36 11.81
C LEU A 331 -7.18 1.20 10.86
N TYR A 332 -6.03 0.55 11.01
CA TYR A 332 -5.68 -0.62 10.19
C TYR A 332 -6.61 -1.81 10.44
N VAL A 333 -6.99 -2.06 11.70
CA VAL A 333 -7.98 -3.09 12.06
C VAL A 333 -9.31 -2.82 11.37
N LEU A 334 -9.82 -1.60 11.50
CA LEU A 334 -11.05 -1.19 10.83
C LEU A 334 -10.92 -1.38 9.31
N ALA A 335 -9.82 -0.94 8.71
CA ALA A 335 -9.60 -1.07 7.27
C ALA A 335 -9.66 -2.51 6.79
N GLU A 336 -9.07 -3.46 7.52
CA GLU A 336 -9.03 -4.88 7.13
C GLU A 336 -10.39 -5.57 7.26
N VAL A 337 -11.16 -5.29 8.32
CA VAL A 337 -12.30 -6.13 8.71
C VAL A 337 -13.67 -5.50 8.47
N THR A 338 -13.78 -4.16 8.38
CA THR A 338 -15.10 -3.50 8.43
C THR A 338 -15.97 -3.88 7.24
N ALA A 339 -15.45 -3.80 6.02
CA ALA A 339 -16.25 -4.03 4.82
C ALA A 339 -16.77 -5.47 4.76
N THR A 340 -15.90 -6.45 5.04
CA THR A 340 -16.22 -7.89 5.05
C THR A 340 -17.19 -8.25 6.17
N LEU A 341 -16.96 -7.74 7.39
CA LEU A 341 -17.88 -7.96 8.51
C LEU A 341 -19.27 -7.41 8.20
N LEU A 342 -19.36 -6.22 7.61
CA LEU A 342 -20.65 -5.62 7.26
C LEU A 342 -21.38 -6.40 6.17
N ASP A 343 -20.67 -6.90 5.16
CA ASP A 343 -21.29 -7.64 4.06
C ASP A 343 -21.76 -9.04 4.46
N VAL A 344 -21.00 -9.73 5.33
CA VAL A 344 -21.36 -11.08 5.79
C VAL A 344 -22.36 -11.05 6.95
N ALA A 345 -22.19 -10.13 7.90
CA ALA A 345 -23.09 -10.06 9.05
C ALA A 345 -24.48 -9.54 8.64
N PHE A 346 -24.55 -8.47 7.82
CA PHE A 346 -25.82 -7.81 7.51
C PHE A 346 -26.34 -8.21 6.13
N GLN A 347 -27.45 -8.97 6.14
CA GLN A 347 -28.18 -9.35 4.92
C GLN A 347 -28.77 -8.12 4.21
N SER A 348 -29.17 -8.27 2.94
CA SER A 348 -29.68 -7.20 2.07
C SER A 348 -30.74 -6.31 2.72
N ASP A 349 -31.67 -6.93 3.45
CA ASP A 349 -32.86 -6.26 4.00
C ASP A 349 -32.55 -5.47 5.29
N GLU A 350 -31.34 -5.63 5.84
CA GLU A 350 -30.90 -4.99 7.08
C GLU A 350 -29.77 -3.97 6.87
N LYS A 351 -29.37 -3.73 5.62
CA LYS A 351 -28.29 -2.78 5.27
C LYS A 351 -28.59 -1.34 5.67
N ASP A 352 -29.86 -0.97 5.90
CA ASP A 352 -30.22 0.33 6.50
C ASP A 352 -29.66 0.52 7.92
N LYS A 353 -29.49 -0.57 8.69
CA LYS A 353 -28.92 -0.55 10.05
C LYS A 353 -27.41 -0.33 10.05
N VAL A 354 -26.75 -0.50 8.90
CA VAL A 354 -25.30 -0.31 8.74
C VAL A 354 -24.94 1.18 8.67
N THR A 355 -25.83 2.01 8.14
CA THR A 355 -25.56 3.44 7.91
C THR A 355 -25.17 4.21 9.19
N PRO A 356 -25.89 4.10 10.33
CA PRO A 356 -25.49 4.77 11.58
C PRO A 356 -24.11 4.34 12.09
N LEU A 357 -23.81 3.04 12.02
CA LEU A 357 -22.51 2.49 12.42
C LEU A 357 -21.39 3.05 11.54
N LEU A 358 -21.57 3.02 10.22
CA LEU A 358 -20.59 3.56 9.28
C LEU A 358 -20.39 5.06 9.45
N ASN A 359 -21.46 5.83 9.67
CA ASN A 359 -21.32 7.27 9.94
C ASN A 359 -20.52 7.53 11.22
N ASN A 360 -20.73 6.74 12.27
CA ASN A 360 -19.93 6.82 13.50
C ASN A 360 -18.45 6.52 13.21
N ILE A 361 -18.15 5.39 12.57
CA ILE A 361 -16.78 5.00 12.19
C ILE A 361 -16.12 6.11 11.36
N LEU A 362 -16.78 6.54 10.28
CA LEU A 362 -16.22 7.51 9.34
C LEU A 362 -16.05 8.91 9.95
N SER A 363 -16.86 9.27 10.96
CA SER A 363 -16.69 10.54 11.68
C SER A 363 -15.34 10.64 12.40
N ASN A 364 -14.77 9.51 12.82
CA ASN A 364 -13.42 9.41 13.38
C ASN A 364 -12.32 9.21 12.31
N VAL A 365 -12.69 8.92 11.06
CA VAL A 365 -11.72 8.62 9.99
C VAL A 365 -11.41 9.87 9.15
N PHE A 366 -12.43 10.64 8.75
CA PHE A 366 -12.24 11.82 7.91
C PHE A 366 -11.30 12.90 8.47
N PRO A 367 -11.19 13.13 9.80
CA PRO A 367 -10.19 14.03 10.36
C PRO A 367 -8.74 13.68 9.96
N TYR A 368 -8.40 12.39 9.91
CA TYR A 368 -7.09 11.93 9.47
C TYR A 368 -6.86 12.20 7.99
N LEU A 369 -7.88 12.05 7.15
CA LEU A 369 -7.80 12.30 5.71
C LEU A 369 -7.75 13.78 5.33
N ARG A 370 -8.10 14.67 6.27
CA ARG A 370 -7.94 16.12 6.13
C ARG A 370 -6.58 16.64 6.59
N ASN A 371 -5.79 15.79 7.26
CA ASN A 371 -4.49 16.17 7.80
C ASN A 371 -3.35 15.63 6.91
N HIS A 372 -2.68 16.55 6.21
CA HIS A 372 -1.61 16.23 5.25
C HIS A 372 -0.19 16.30 5.83
N ARG A 373 -0.06 16.39 7.17
CA ARG A 373 1.26 16.37 7.83
C ARG A 373 1.95 15.02 7.64
N MET A 374 3.26 15.04 7.45
CA MET A 374 4.06 13.81 7.30
C MET A 374 3.92 12.84 8.49
N THR A 375 3.79 13.36 9.71
CA THR A 375 3.60 12.56 10.93
C THR A 375 2.28 11.77 10.93
N ASN A 376 1.27 12.27 10.22
CA ASN A 376 -0.04 11.63 10.06
C ASN A 376 -0.06 10.55 8.94
N SER A 377 1.03 10.40 8.18
CA SER A 377 1.10 9.50 7.01
C SER A 377 0.57 8.07 7.27
N PRO A 378 0.91 7.39 8.40
CA PRO A 378 0.34 6.06 8.70
C PRO A 378 -1.18 6.09 8.87
N SER A 379 -1.71 7.03 9.65
CA SER A 379 -3.16 7.20 9.87
C SER A 379 -3.89 7.56 8.58
N TYR A 380 -3.31 8.42 7.74
CA TYR A 380 -3.85 8.78 6.43
C TYR A 380 -3.94 7.55 5.52
N THR A 381 -2.89 6.71 5.51
CA THR A 381 -2.82 5.49 4.68
C THR A 381 -3.86 4.47 5.15
N ALA A 382 -3.95 4.20 6.45
CA ALA A 382 -4.94 3.30 7.03
C ALA A 382 -6.39 3.78 6.76
N SER A 383 -6.63 5.08 6.92
CA SER A 383 -7.93 5.70 6.62
C SER A 383 -8.30 5.60 5.14
N SER A 384 -7.33 5.80 4.25
CA SER A 384 -7.51 5.64 2.81
C SER A 384 -7.80 4.17 2.46
N LYS A 385 -7.14 3.22 3.15
CA LYS A 385 -7.38 1.79 2.94
C LYS A 385 -8.78 1.37 3.36
N LEU A 386 -9.28 1.89 4.48
CA LEU A 386 -10.66 1.67 4.91
C LEU A 386 -11.66 2.20 3.88
N LEU A 387 -11.48 3.44 3.39
CA LEU A 387 -12.36 3.99 2.36
C LEU A 387 -12.31 3.20 1.06
N CYS A 388 -11.12 2.80 0.62
CA CYS A 388 -10.93 1.96 -0.56
C CYS A 388 -11.76 0.68 -0.44
N ASN A 389 -11.60 -0.07 0.65
CA ASN A 389 -12.34 -1.31 0.90
C ASN A 389 -13.87 -1.07 1.04
N LEU A 390 -14.30 0.02 1.67
CA LEU A 390 -15.73 0.35 1.77
C LEU A 390 -16.34 0.76 0.42
N SER A 391 -15.56 1.44 -0.43
CA SER A 391 -16.05 2.03 -1.69
C SER A 391 -16.47 1.00 -2.73
N GLU A 392 -15.98 -0.24 -2.62
CA GLU A 392 -16.37 -1.38 -3.46
C GLU A 392 -17.84 -1.79 -3.24
N TYR A 393 -18.41 -1.42 -2.09
CA TYR A 393 -19.76 -1.81 -1.70
C TYR A 393 -20.75 -0.66 -1.89
N GLN A 394 -21.65 -0.77 -2.87
CA GLN A 394 -22.56 0.31 -3.25
C GLN A 394 -23.47 0.81 -2.11
N TYR A 395 -23.86 -0.05 -1.18
CA TYR A 395 -24.71 0.34 -0.04
C TYR A 395 -24.00 1.27 0.96
N THR A 396 -22.67 1.30 0.99
CA THR A 396 -21.89 2.18 1.88
C THR A 396 -21.76 3.60 1.33
N ARG A 397 -22.01 3.78 0.02
CA ARG A 397 -21.77 5.02 -0.75
C ARG A 397 -22.32 6.27 -0.10
N ARG A 398 -23.53 6.19 0.47
CA ARG A 398 -24.21 7.31 1.11
C ARG A 398 -23.41 7.90 2.28
N CYS A 399 -22.59 7.10 2.96
CA CYS A 399 -21.82 7.51 4.12
C CYS A 399 -20.53 8.27 3.77
N TRP A 400 -19.97 8.08 2.57
CA TRP A 400 -18.64 8.63 2.22
C TRP A 400 -18.61 9.51 0.97
N ARG A 401 -19.57 9.38 0.05
CA ARG A 401 -19.55 10.07 -1.26
C ARG A 401 -19.27 11.56 -1.15
N LYS A 402 -20.03 12.28 -0.32
CA LYS A 402 -19.95 13.73 -0.20
C LYS A 402 -18.58 14.15 0.32
N GLU A 403 -18.16 13.54 1.43
CA GLU A 403 -16.89 13.82 2.09
C GLU A 403 -15.70 13.49 1.19
N CYS A 404 -15.74 12.40 0.42
CA CYS A 404 -14.69 12.05 -0.54
C CYS A 404 -14.62 13.02 -1.72
N MET A 405 -15.77 13.49 -2.23
CA MET A 405 -15.79 14.53 -3.24
C MET A 405 -15.18 15.83 -2.71
N ASP A 406 -15.54 16.22 -1.48
CA ASP A 406 -14.97 17.40 -0.81
C ASP A 406 -13.45 17.25 -0.59
N LEU A 407 -12.97 16.07 -0.20
CA LEU A 407 -11.54 15.76 -0.07
C LEU A 407 -10.82 15.83 -1.42
N MET A 408 -11.36 15.23 -2.48
CA MET A 408 -10.78 15.30 -3.82
C MET A 408 -10.63 16.74 -4.31
N LEU A 409 -11.53 17.62 -3.90
CA LEU A 409 -11.55 19.04 -4.26
C LEU A 409 -10.71 19.92 -3.33
N ASP A 410 -10.18 19.37 -2.23
CA ASP A 410 -9.32 20.10 -1.30
C ASP A 410 -8.01 20.52 -1.99
N ALA A 411 -7.51 21.72 -1.66
CA ALA A 411 -6.30 22.28 -2.26
C ALA A 411 -5.05 21.41 -1.98
N ASN A 412 -5.03 20.70 -0.85
CA ASN A 412 -3.92 19.87 -0.43
C ASN A 412 -4.13 18.38 -0.78
N PHE A 413 -5.17 18.02 -1.55
CA PHE A 413 -5.50 16.62 -1.85
C PHE A 413 -4.28 15.79 -2.25
N PHE A 414 -3.43 16.30 -3.16
CA PHE A 414 -2.25 15.58 -3.65
C PHE A 414 -1.04 15.57 -2.70
N GLN A 415 -1.12 16.21 -1.53
CA GLN A 415 -0.11 16.14 -0.47
C GLN A 415 -0.32 14.86 0.35
N MET A 416 0.04 13.72 -0.24
CA MET A 416 -0.06 12.41 0.40
C MET A 416 1.12 11.53 0.01
N ASN A 417 1.25 10.35 0.60
CA ASN A 417 2.25 9.37 0.16
C ASN A 417 1.74 8.57 -1.06
N ILE A 418 2.66 7.94 -1.80
CA ILE A 418 2.31 7.17 -3.01
C ILE A 418 1.38 5.99 -2.73
N LYS A 419 1.54 5.31 -1.57
CA LYS A 419 0.66 4.21 -1.16
C LYS A 419 -0.80 4.67 -1.02
N SER A 420 -1.02 5.84 -0.42
CA SER A 420 -2.34 6.44 -0.29
C SER A 420 -2.89 6.86 -1.64
N LEU A 421 -2.07 7.47 -2.50
CA LEU A 421 -2.51 7.87 -3.84
C LEU A 421 -2.94 6.66 -4.68
N GLN A 422 -2.23 5.54 -4.59
CA GLN A 422 -2.63 4.27 -5.20
C GLN A 422 -4.01 3.81 -4.71
N LEU A 423 -4.29 3.88 -3.40
CA LEU A 423 -5.61 3.55 -2.85
C LEU A 423 -6.69 4.53 -3.36
N TRP A 424 -6.35 5.82 -3.48
CA TRP A 424 -7.23 6.83 -4.02
C TRP A 424 -7.56 6.65 -5.50
N THR A 425 -6.79 5.85 -6.26
CA THR A 425 -7.17 5.51 -7.63
C THR A 425 -8.48 4.73 -7.67
N ALA A 426 -8.61 3.70 -6.82
CA ALA A 426 -9.84 2.91 -6.70
C ALA A 426 -10.99 3.73 -6.07
N ILE A 427 -10.71 4.56 -5.06
CA ILE A 427 -11.73 5.41 -4.43
C ILE A 427 -12.30 6.41 -5.44
N ALA A 428 -11.44 7.08 -6.22
CA ALA A 428 -11.85 8.07 -7.21
C ALA A 428 -12.64 7.42 -8.35
N ASP A 429 -12.21 6.25 -8.83
CA ASP A 429 -12.96 5.48 -9.81
C ASP A 429 -14.36 5.11 -9.28
N ASN A 430 -14.43 4.49 -8.10
CA ASN A 430 -15.70 4.14 -7.47
C ASN A 430 -16.58 5.39 -7.23
N LEU A 431 -16.00 6.52 -6.85
CA LEU A 431 -16.71 7.79 -6.67
C LEU A 431 -17.33 8.28 -7.98
N MET A 432 -16.65 8.16 -9.11
CA MET A 432 -17.09 8.75 -10.37
C MET A 432 -17.93 7.77 -11.22
N SER A 433 -17.59 6.49 -11.23
CA SER A 433 -18.19 5.46 -12.08
C SER A 433 -19.59 5.03 -11.63
N HIS A 434 -19.83 4.98 -10.33
CA HIS A 434 -21.11 4.57 -9.75
C HIS A 434 -22.12 5.72 -9.55
N ASP A 435 -21.83 6.92 -10.06
CA ASP A 435 -22.80 8.01 -10.15
C ASP A 435 -22.63 8.87 -11.42
N LYS A 436 -23.66 8.87 -12.27
CA LYS A 436 -23.64 9.55 -13.57
C LYS A 436 -23.46 11.07 -13.46
N SER A 437 -23.82 11.71 -12.34
CA SER A 437 -23.64 13.15 -12.14
C SER A 437 -22.24 13.56 -11.71
N SER A 438 -21.46 12.70 -11.03
CA SER A 438 -20.22 13.12 -10.36
C SER A 438 -19.17 13.70 -11.28
N PHE A 439 -18.95 13.01 -12.41
CA PHE A 439 -17.98 13.45 -13.41
C PHE A 439 -18.44 14.74 -14.10
N LEU A 440 -19.74 14.87 -14.38
CA LEU A 440 -20.32 16.08 -14.95
C LEU A 440 -20.26 17.25 -13.97
N ASP A 441 -20.48 17.01 -12.68
CA ASP A 441 -20.33 18.02 -11.62
C ASP A 441 -18.88 18.52 -11.53
N LEU A 442 -17.89 17.63 -11.70
CA LEU A 442 -16.48 18.02 -11.78
C LEU A 442 -16.22 18.93 -13.00
N LEU A 443 -16.74 18.56 -14.18
CA LEU A 443 -16.61 19.40 -15.39
C LEU A 443 -17.33 20.75 -15.25
N ALA A 444 -18.50 20.78 -14.62
CA ALA A 444 -19.27 22.00 -14.40
C ALA A 444 -18.54 23.02 -13.51
N ARG A 445 -17.64 22.57 -12.62
CA ARG A 445 -16.83 23.46 -11.77
C ARG A 445 -15.87 24.35 -12.55
N PHE A 446 -15.48 23.98 -13.78
CA PHE A 446 -14.70 24.85 -14.66
C PHE A 446 -15.45 26.14 -15.01
N SER A 447 -16.76 26.05 -15.21
CA SER A 447 -17.61 27.21 -15.50
C SER A 447 -17.81 28.09 -14.26
N LEU A 448 -17.93 27.49 -13.07
CA LEU A 448 -18.05 28.23 -11.81
C LEU A 448 -16.78 29.04 -11.50
N ALA A 449 -15.60 28.48 -11.79
CA ALA A 449 -14.32 29.20 -11.66
C ALA A 449 -14.24 30.45 -12.56
N GLN A 450 -15.03 30.54 -13.64
CA GLN A 450 -15.10 31.71 -14.53
C GLN A 450 -16.03 32.82 -14.03
N THR A 451 -17.02 32.51 -13.19
CA THR A 451 -18.06 33.46 -12.74
C THR A 451 -17.61 34.41 -11.62
N SER A 452 -16.33 34.43 -11.27
CA SER A 452 -15.77 35.35 -10.27
C SER A 452 -15.65 36.80 -10.75
N SER A 453 -16.31 37.15 -11.86
CA SER A 453 -16.40 38.52 -12.39
C SER A 453 -17.15 39.51 -11.49
N LEU A 454 -17.81 39.04 -10.42
CA LEU A 454 -18.44 39.90 -9.41
C LEU A 454 -17.53 40.23 -8.22
N ASN A 455 -16.34 39.60 -8.13
CA ASN A 455 -15.30 39.96 -7.18
C ASN A 455 -14.26 40.85 -7.88
N LEU A 456 -14.45 42.17 -7.83
CA LEU A 456 -13.50 43.18 -8.36
C LEU A 456 -12.08 43.11 -7.75
N PHE A 457 -11.83 42.17 -6.82
CA PHE A 457 -10.57 42.00 -6.09
C PHE A 457 -9.92 40.62 -6.24
N SER A 458 -10.47 39.67 -7.02
CA SER A 458 -9.78 38.40 -7.29
C SER A 458 -8.76 38.55 -8.42
N SER A 459 -7.50 38.15 -8.18
CA SER A 459 -6.45 38.25 -9.19
C SER A 459 -6.63 37.19 -10.29
N ARG A 460 -6.29 37.54 -11.53
CA ARG A 460 -6.28 36.61 -12.68
C ARG A 460 -5.36 35.40 -12.44
N GLU A 461 -4.31 35.58 -11.64
CA GLU A 461 -3.43 34.50 -11.16
C GLU A 461 -4.20 33.48 -10.31
N PHE A 462 -5.04 33.94 -9.38
CA PHE A 462 -5.82 33.06 -8.51
C PHE A 462 -6.85 32.22 -9.29
N GLU A 463 -7.52 32.82 -10.28
CA GLU A 463 -8.43 32.09 -11.16
C GLU A 463 -7.69 31.03 -12.00
N SER A 464 -6.49 31.36 -12.50
CA SER A 464 -5.66 30.42 -13.26
C SER A 464 -5.19 29.25 -12.39
N GLU A 465 -4.88 29.51 -11.12
CA GLU A 465 -4.47 28.49 -10.16
C GLU A 465 -5.64 27.55 -9.82
N GLN A 466 -6.86 28.07 -9.66
CA GLN A 466 -8.06 27.22 -9.50
C GLN A 466 -8.26 26.32 -10.72
N LYS A 467 -8.15 26.87 -11.94
CA LYS A 467 -8.23 26.08 -13.18
C LYS A 467 -7.15 25.01 -13.24
N ARG A 468 -5.91 25.34 -12.86
CA ARG A 468 -4.80 24.38 -12.81
C ARG A 468 -5.14 23.21 -11.91
N GLN A 469 -5.60 23.47 -10.69
CA GLN A 469 -5.96 22.40 -9.77
C GLN A 469 -7.17 21.58 -10.27
N LEU A 470 -8.13 22.18 -10.97
CA LEU A 470 -9.24 21.46 -11.60
C LEU A 470 -8.77 20.56 -12.75
N ILE A 471 -7.85 21.01 -13.62
CA ILE A 471 -7.25 20.17 -14.68
C ILE A 471 -6.49 19.01 -14.05
N LYS A 472 -5.75 19.24 -12.95
CA LYS A 472 -5.04 18.18 -12.25
C LYS A 472 -6.00 17.10 -11.73
N ARG A 473 -7.13 17.49 -11.13
CA ARG A 473 -8.17 16.56 -10.64
C ARG A 473 -8.89 15.84 -11.78
N LEU A 474 -9.15 16.53 -12.89
CA LEU A 474 -9.70 15.91 -14.10
C LEU A 474 -8.72 14.85 -14.63
N SER A 475 -7.44 15.19 -14.74
CA SER A 475 -6.38 14.28 -15.18
C SER A 475 -6.29 13.05 -14.27
N PHE A 476 -6.32 13.25 -12.95
CA PHE A 476 -6.33 12.13 -12.01
C PHE A 476 -7.59 11.26 -12.18
N THR A 477 -8.76 11.87 -12.31
CA THR A 477 -10.03 11.14 -12.52
C THR A 477 -10.02 10.30 -13.79
N LEU A 478 -9.50 10.84 -14.89
CA LEU A 478 -9.31 10.11 -16.15
C LEU A 478 -8.29 8.97 -15.98
N PHE A 479 -7.21 9.21 -15.25
CA PHE A 479 -6.18 8.21 -14.99
C PHE A 479 -6.73 7.00 -14.21
N CYS A 480 -7.64 7.23 -13.27
CA CYS A 480 -8.24 6.18 -12.44
C CYS A 480 -9.24 5.30 -13.21
N SER A 481 -9.79 5.78 -14.33
CA SER A 481 -10.87 5.11 -15.06
C SER A 481 -10.41 3.99 -15.98
N GLU A 482 -11.35 3.18 -16.44
CA GLU A 482 -11.14 2.25 -17.56
C GLU A 482 -10.94 2.99 -18.89
N VAL A 483 -10.29 2.34 -19.85
CA VAL A 483 -10.07 2.90 -21.20
C VAL A 483 -11.42 3.23 -21.84
N ASP A 484 -11.52 4.42 -22.43
CA ASP A 484 -12.70 4.96 -23.13
C ASP A 484 -13.95 5.18 -22.26
N GLN A 485 -13.86 5.05 -20.93
CA GLN A 485 -14.99 5.22 -20.02
C GLN A 485 -15.72 6.57 -20.21
N TYR A 486 -14.97 7.64 -20.45
CA TYR A 486 -15.48 9.01 -20.60
C TYR A 486 -15.60 9.49 -22.05
N GLN A 487 -15.64 8.59 -23.04
CA GLN A 487 -15.75 8.94 -24.46
C GLN A 487 -16.88 9.93 -24.79
N LYS A 488 -18.02 9.86 -24.09
CA LYS A 488 -19.17 10.76 -24.32
C LYS A 488 -18.91 12.20 -23.90
N SER A 489 -18.04 12.39 -22.91
CA SER A 489 -17.65 13.71 -22.40
C SER A 489 -16.37 14.23 -23.05
N MET A 490 -15.79 13.51 -24.03
CA MET A 490 -14.58 13.93 -24.72
C MET A 490 -14.70 15.32 -25.37
N PRO A 491 -15.83 15.71 -26.00
CA PRO A 491 -15.99 17.07 -26.51
C PRO A 491 -15.87 18.14 -25.41
N ASP A 492 -16.50 17.91 -24.25
CA ASP A 492 -16.45 18.84 -23.11
C ASP A 492 -15.04 18.92 -22.53
N ILE A 493 -14.35 17.77 -22.40
CA ILE A 493 -12.95 17.71 -21.95
C ILE A 493 -12.05 18.52 -22.91
N GLN A 494 -12.21 18.32 -24.22
CA GLN A 494 -11.46 19.06 -25.23
C GLN A 494 -11.72 20.56 -25.15
N GLU A 495 -12.96 20.98 -24.95
CA GLU A 495 -13.32 22.38 -24.75
C GLU A 495 -12.59 22.96 -23.54
N LYS A 496 -12.60 22.28 -22.39
CA LYS A 496 -11.93 22.78 -21.17
C LYS A 496 -10.43 22.88 -21.30
N LEU A 497 -9.78 21.93 -21.99
CA LEU A 497 -8.34 22.00 -22.27
C LEU A 497 -8.01 23.16 -23.22
N SER A 498 -8.82 23.33 -24.27
CA SER A 498 -8.65 24.44 -25.22
C SER A 498 -8.83 25.80 -24.56
N ASP A 499 -9.80 25.94 -23.65
CA ASP A 499 -10.03 27.16 -22.88
C ASP A 499 -8.87 27.51 -21.94
N CYS A 500 -8.19 26.51 -21.38
CA CYS A 500 -7.01 26.74 -20.56
C CYS A 500 -5.83 27.25 -21.39
N LEU A 501 -5.60 26.64 -22.56
CA LEU A 501 -4.49 27.00 -23.47
C LEU A 501 -4.66 28.38 -24.13
N ARG A 502 -5.90 28.86 -24.28
CA ARG A 502 -6.19 30.22 -24.78
C ARG A 502 -5.67 31.33 -23.86
N LEU A 503 -5.34 31.05 -22.60
CA LEU A 503 -4.88 32.05 -21.65
C LEU A 503 -3.36 32.22 -21.74
N PRO A 504 -2.83 33.30 -22.34
CA PRO A 504 -1.39 33.48 -22.44
C PRO A 504 -0.76 33.72 -21.06
N ASN A 505 0.49 33.29 -20.92
CA ASN A 505 1.39 33.56 -19.79
C ASN A 505 1.03 32.86 -18.46
N PHE A 506 0.43 31.66 -18.52
CA PHE A 506 0.24 30.79 -17.35
C PHE A 506 0.94 29.44 -17.51
N PRO A 507 2.29 29.41 -17.45
CA PRO A 507 3.07 28.21 -17.73
C PRO A 507 2.74 27.03 -16.80
N ALA A 508 2.40 27.28 -15.53
CA ALA A 508 1.98 26.23 -14.60
C ALA A 508 0.61 25.62 -14.95
N LEU A 509 -0.34 26.41 -15.48
CA LEU A 509 -1.62 25.92 -15.99
C LEU A 509 -1.41 25.06 -17.24
N HIS A 510 -0.59 25.54 -18.17
CA HIS A 510 -0.28 24.83 -19.40
C HIS A 510 0.43 23.51 -19.11
N ALA A 511 1.35 23.50 -18.14
CA ALA A 511 2.02 22.27 -17.71
C ALA A 511 1.05 21.18 -17.27
N GLU A 512 -0.01 21.56 -16.55
CA GLU A 512 -1.04 20.62 -16.13
C GLU A 512 -1.91 20.14 -17.30
N VAL A 513 -2.12 20.97 -18.33
CA VAL A 513 -2.75 20.54 -19.59
C VAL A 513 -1.88 19.50 -20.31
N PHE A 514 -0.55 19.67 -20.35
CA PHE A 514 0.36 18.65 -20.88
C PHE A 514 0.30 17.33 -20.08
N ASN A 515 0.16 17.39 -18.75
CA ASN A 515 -0.09 16.20 -17.94
C ASN A 515 -1.43 15.53 -18.28
N CYS A 516 -2.49 16.31 -18.48
CA CYS A 516 -3.78 15.80 -18.92
C CYS A 516 -3.67 15.10 -20.29
N PHE A 517 -2.93 15.67 -21.24
CA PHE A 517 -2.65 15.04 -22.53
C PHE A 517 -1.96 13.68 -22.38
N ARG A 518 -0.99 13.56 -21.46
CA ARG A 518 -0.33 12.28 -21.17
C ARG A 518 -1.32 11.23 -20.68
N VAL A 519 -2.23 11.61 -19.79
CA VAL A 519 -3.27 10.70 -19.29
C VAL A 519 -4.25 10.31 -20.40
N LEU A 520 -4.71 11.27 -21.21
CA LEU A 520 -5.63 11.01 -22.32
C LEU A 520 -5.06 10.01 -23.32
N VAL A 521 -3.77 10.11 -23.62
CA VAL A 521 -3.06 9.19 -24.51
C VAL A 521 -3.05 7.75 -23.98
N LEU A 522 -3.09 7.54 -22.66
CA LEU A 522 -3.18 6.21 -22.05
C LEU A 522 -4.60 5.71 -21.82
N ARG A 523 -5.59 6.61 -21.77
CA ARG A 523 -6.96 6.29 -21.34
C ARG A 523 -8.00 6.42 -22.44
N MET A 524 -7.65 7.01 -23.58
CA MET A 524 -8.51 7.13 -24.74
C MET A 524 -7.90 6.43 -25.95
N SER A 525 -8.71 5.67 -26.66
CA SER A 525 -8.37 5.07 -27.96
C SER A 525 -7.97 6.15 -28.97
N SER A 526 -7.02 5.81 -29.84
CA SER A 526 -6.42 6.73 -30.81
C SER A 526 -7.45 7.44 -31.71
N LEU A 527 -8.58 6.80 -32.02
CA LEU A 527 -9.67 7.40 -32.78
C LEU A 527 -10.32 8.58 -32.03
N LEU A 528 -10.55 8.45 -30.73
CA LEU A 528 -11.17 9.50 -29.90
C LEU A 528 -10.25 10.72 -29.71
N LEU A 529 -8.95 10.53 -29.89
CA LEU A 529 -7.94 11.60 -29.81
C LEU A 529 -7.78 12.38 -31.13
N THR A 530 -8.40 11.94 -32.23
CA THR A 530 -8.21 12.55 -33.56
C THR A 530 -8.40 14.07 -33.57
N SER A 531 -9.40 14.59 -32.84
CA SER A 531 -9.69 16.02 -32.80
C SER A 531 -8.76 16.83 -31.91
N ILE A 532 -8.02 16.20 -30.98
CA ILE A 532 -7.15 16.89 -30.02
C ILE A 532 -5.67 16.92 -30.45
N TRP A 533 -5.26 16.02 -31.34
CA TRP A 533 -3.89 15.95 -31.87
C TRP A 533 -3.36 17.29 -32.42
N PRO A 534 -4.09 18.04 -33.26
CA PRO A 534 -3.59 19.33 -33.76
C PRO A 534 -3.25 20.30 -32.63
N THR A 535 -4.06 20.34 -31.57
CA THR A 535 -3.82 21.16 -30.39
C THR A 535 -2.59 20.67 -29.61
N MET A 536 -2.50 19.37 -29.31
CA MET A 536 -1.35 18.78 -28.61
C MET A 536 -0.02 19.11 -29.31
N ILE A 537 0.04 18.91 -30.62
CA ILE A 537 1.25 19.13 -31.41
C ILE A 537 1.59 20.61 -31.52
N THR A 538 0.61 21.48 -31.77
CA THR A 538 0.85 22.93 -31.90
C THR A 538 1.40 23.51 -30.60
N GLU A 539 0.82 23.14 -29.45
CA GLU A 539 1.31 23.59 -28.14
C GLU A 539 2.70 23.02 -27.83
N LEU A 540 2.95 21.75 -28.17
CA LEU A 540 4.26 21.12 -27.99
C LEU A 540 5.34 21.85 -28.81
N ILE A 541 5.06 22.17 -30.08
CA ILE A 541 5.96 22.96 -30.94
C ILE A 541 6.23 24.34 -30.33
N GLN A 542 5.19 25.03 -29.85
CA GLN A 542 5.36 26.35 -29.23
C GLN A 542 6.31 26.32 -28.03
N VAL A 543 6.20 25.31 -27.16
CA VAL A 543 7.11 25.15 -26.02
C VAL A 543 8.55 24.90 -26.48
N PHE A 544 8.75 24.06 -27.49
CA PHE A 544 10.09 23.75 -28.00
C PHE A 544 10.74 24.96 -28.69
N VAL A 545 9.96 25.74 -29.45
CA VAL A 545 10.43 27.02 -30.02
C VAL A 545 10.81 28.01 -28.91
N ASN A 546 10.08 28.06 -27.80
CA ASN A 546 10.44 28.89 -26.65
C ASN A 546 11.78 28.43 -26.01
N ILE A 547 11.98 27.13 -25.85
CA ILE A 547 13.25 26.56 -25.38
C ILE A 547 14.40 26.98 -26.31
N GLU A 548 14.21 26.86 -27.64
CA GLU A 548 15.20 27.31 -28.62
C GLU A 548 15.53 28.79 -28.49
N GLN A 549 14.52 29.66 -28.31
CA GLN A 549 14.74 31.10 -28.12
C GLN A 549 15.53 31.39 -26.84
N LYS A 550 15.20 30.72 -25.72
CA LYS A 550 15.92 30.88 -24.43
C LYS A 550 17.38 30.41 -24.51
N LEU A 551 17.68 29.46 -25.40
CA LEU A 551 19.05 28.96 -25.63
C LEU A 551 19.82 29.77 -26.69
N GLY A 552 19.14 30.25 -27.74
CA GLY A 552 19.70 30.85 -28.94
C GLY A 552 20.07 32.34 -28.86
N THR A 553 20.10 32.94 -27.66
CA THR A 553 20.47 34.36 -27.45
C THR A 553 21.95 34.69 -27.72
N PHE A 554 22.69 33.82 -28.42
CA PHE A 554 24.14 33.97 -28.63
C PHE A 554 24.59 34.23 -30.08
N ASP A 555 23.70 34.32 -31.09
CA ASP A 555 24.13 34.70 -32.44
C ASP A 555 23.12 35.59 -33.20
N PRO A 556 23.40 36.91 -33.38
CA PRO A 556 22.48 37.85 -34.03
C PRO A 556 22.25 37.62 -35.53
N ASP A 557 23.19 37.01 -36.26
CA ASP A 557 23.23 37.11 -37.73
C ASP A 557 22.59 35.92 -38.48
N GLU A 558 22.59 34.70 -37.94
CA GLU A 558 21.93 33.53 -38.55
C GLU A 558 20.50 33.30 -38.03
N ASN A 559 20.26 33.49 -36.73
CA ASN A 559 18.94 33.29 -36.11
C ASN A 559 17.89 34.30 -36.61
N ALA A 560 18.29 35.52 -36.96
CA ALA A 560 17.36 36.60 -37.29
C ALA A 560 16.56 36.38 -38.59
N ARG A 561 17.06 35.59 -39.57
CA ARG A 561 16.40 35.43 -40.87
C ARG A 561 15.37 34.30 -40.90
N TRP A 562 15.68 33.16 -40.28
CA TRP A 562 14.76 32.01 -40.21
C TRP A 562 13.70 32.21 -39.13
N ILE A 563 14.07 32.76 -37.96
CA ILE A 563 13.08 33.15 -36.93
C ILE A 563 12.09 34.13 -37.52
N ARG A 564 12.51 35.15 -38.29
CA ARG A 564 11.55 36.08 -38.96
C ARG A 564 10.59 35.40 -39.94
N PHE A 565 11.00 34.34 -40.64
CA PHE A 565 10.14 33.66 -41.62
C PHE A 565 9.09 32.76 -40.93
N GLU A 566 9.47 32.04 -39.88
CA GLU A 566 8.55 31.21 -39.09
C GLU A 566 7.67 32.06 -38.14
N PHE A 567 8.21 33.17 -37.63
CA PHE A 567 7.53 34.15 -36.76
C PHE A 567 6.40 34.88 -37.47
N ILE A 568 6.48 35.12 -38.79
CA ILE A 568 5.37 35.73 -39.56
C ILE A 568 4.20 34.73 -39.74
N HIS A 569 4.47 33.41 -39.77
CA HIS A 569 3.41 32.39 -39.84
C HIS A 569 2.77 32.15 -38.46
N LEU A 570 3.58 32.14 -37.39
CA LEU A 570 3.14 31.89 -36.01
C LEU A 570 2.64 33.15 -35.27
N GLN A 571 2.84 34.36 -35.80
CA GLN A 571 2.30 35.61 -35.23
C GLN A 571 0.76 35.64 -35.11
N THR A 572 0.07 34.73 -35.80
CA THR A 572 -1.38 34.54 -35.68
C THR A 572 -1.78 33.80 -34.38
N LEU A 573 -0.81 33.22 -33.64
CA LEU A 573 -1.01 32.46 -32.41
C LEU A 573 -0.27 33.14 -31.25
N ASN A 574 -1.05 33.62 -30.29
CA ASN A 574 -0.75 34.72 -29.39
C ASN A 574 0.07 34.31 -28.15
N TYR A 575 1.37 34.02 -28.28
CA TYR A 575 2.26 33.96 -27.09
C TYR A 575 2.99 35.28 -26.88
N LYS A 576 2.44 36.07 -25.96
CA LYS A 576 2.93 37.37 -25.50
C LYS A 576 4.24 37.18 -24.73
N THR A 577 5.37 37.36 -25.40
CA THR A 577 6.65 37.65 -24.73
C THR A 577 6.58 39.02 -24.08
N THR A 578 6.15 39.08 -22.82
CA THR A 578 6.37 40.25 -21.95
C THR A 578 7.22 39.83 -20.79
N ASP A 579 8.49 40.17 -20.93
CA ASP A 579 9.39 40.62 -19.88
C ASP A 579 8.61 41.45 -18.85
N LEU A 580 8.43 40.93 -17.62
CA LEU A 580 8.07 41.60 -16.36
C LEU A 580 7.73 40.53 -15.29
N LEU A 581 8.50 40.52 -14.19
CA LEU A 581 8.47 39.63 -13.00
C LEU A 581 9.31 38.34 -13.12
N VAL A 582 10.61 38.46 -12.84
CA VAL A 582 11.67 37.53 -13.30
C VAL A 582 11.92 36.31 -12.40
N ASP A 583 11.67 36.32 -11.08
CA ASP A 583 12.10 35.18 -10.24
C ASP A 583 11.01 34.12 -9.97
N SER A 584 9.75 34.51 -9.77
CA SER A 584 8.65 33.54 -9.51
C SER A 584 8.14 32.83 -10.78
N ASN A 585 8.57 33.29 -11.96
CA ASN A 585 8.15 32.75 -13.24
C ASN A 585 9.06 31.60 -13.71
N GLU A 586 10.33 31.57 -13.30
CA GLU A 586 11.29 30.58 -13.80
C GLU A 586 10.95 29.15 -13.36
N GLU A 587 10.56 28.92 -12.11
CA GLU A 587 10.12 27.59 -11.65
C GLU A 587 8.88 27.10 -12.42
N ARG A 588 7.92 28.00 -12.67
CA ARG A 588 6.69 27.68 -13.42
C ARG A 588 6.98 27.38 -14.90
N ILE A 589 7.90 28.13 -15.52
CA ILE A 589 8.35 27.90 -16.90
C ILE A 589 9.14 26.58 -17.01
N ASN A 590 10.01 26.30 -16.04
CA ASN A 590 10.75 25.05 -15.96
C ASN A 590 9.81 23.83 -15.83
N LEU A 591 8.72 23.98 -15.07
CA LEU A 591 7.65 22.97 -14.99
C LEU A 591 6.97 22.76 -16.35
N LEU A 592 6.71 23.83 -17.10
CA LEU A 592 6.16 23.74 -18.46
C LEU A 592 7.12 22.98 -19.39
N TYR A 593 8.42 23.32 -19.40
CA TYR A 593 9.43 22.62 -20.20
C TYR A 593 9.50 21.14 -19.87
N LEU A 594 9.52 20.79 -18.58
CA LEU A 594 9.50 19.40 -18.13
C LEU A 594 8.25 18.66 -18.59
N SER A 595 7.07 19.25 -18.42
CA SER A 595 5.79 18.61 -18.80
C SER A 595 5.69 18.35 -20.31
N ALA A 596 6.17 19.29 -21.14
CA ALA A 596 6.24 19.14 -22.58
C ALA A 596 7.22 18.04 -23.00
N CYS A 597 8.40 18.00 -22.37
CA CYS A 597 9.38 16.93 -22.61
C CYS A 597 8.83 15.56 -22.20
N LYS A 598 8.13 15.45 -21.06
CA LYS A 598 7.48 14.21 -20.62
C LYS A 598 6.36 13.75 -21.55
N LEU A 599 5.62 14.67 -22.19
CA LEU A 599 4.63 14.31 -23.20
C LEU A 599 5.32 13.72 -24.45
N LEU A 600 6.39 14.37 -24.92
CA LEU A 600 7.16 13.84 -26.05
C LEU A 600 7.82 12.49 -25.71
N ASP A 601 8.38 12.34 -24.51
CA ASP A 601 8.96 11.08 -24.02
C ASP A 601 7.92 9.95 -24.04
N LEU A 602 6.70 10.23 -23.59
CA LEU A 602 5.59 9.28 -23.67
C LEU A 602 5.23 8.90 -25.11
N PHE A 603 5.18 9.89 -26.02
CA PHE A 603 4.92 9.62 -27.45
C PHE A 603 5.99 8.74 -28.10
N ILE A 604 7.24 8.86 -27.66
CA ILE A 604 8.35 8.05 -28.15
C ILE A 604 8.33 6.64 -27.53
N ALA A 605 8.01 6.54 -26.24
CA ALA A 605 8.02 5.29 -25.50
C ALA A 605 6.88 4.34 -25.91
N LEU A 606 5.72 4.88 -26.31
CA LEU A 606 4.56 4.08 -26.70
C LEU A 606 4.69 3.48 -28.11
N PRO A 607 4.16 2.26 -28.36
CA PRO A 607 4.14 1.65 -29.68
C PRO A 607 3.45 2.52 -30.74
N HIS A 608 3.94 2.44 -31.97
CA HIS A 608 3.35 3.14 -33.12
C HIS A 608 1.89 2.72 -33.39
N GLU A 609 1.52 1.49 -33.03
CA GLU A 609 0.15 0.96 -33.13
C GLU A 609 -0.83 1.71 -32.20
N ASN A 610 -0.36 2.13 -31.03
CA ASN A 610 -1.16 2.88 -30.05
C ASN A 610 -1.25 4.37 -30.44
N LEU A 611 -0.26 4.88 -31.17
CA LEU A 611 -0.12 6.29 -31.55
C LEU A 611 0.10 6.49 -33.08
N PRO A 612 -0.85 6.07 -33.94
CA PRO A 612 -0.68 6.18 -35.39
C PRO A 612 -0.61 7.65 -35.84
N GLN A 613 -1.38 8.55 -35.21
CA GLN A 613 -1.36 9.98 -35.58
C GLN A 613 -0.04 10.66 -35.25
N PHE A 614 0.67 10.27 -34.18
CA PHE A 614 1.97 10.84 -33.86
C PHE A 614 3.00 10.59 -34.97
N GLN A 615 2.88 9.49 -35.74
CA GLN A 615 3.78 9.21 -36.86
C GLN A 615 3.72 10.29 -37.95
N LEU A 616 2.60 11.00 -38.08
CA LEU A 616 2.47 12.12 -39.03
C LEU A 616 3.23 13.39 -38.60
N TYR A 617 3.56 13.50 -37.32
CA TYR A 617 4.19 14.69 -36.73
C TYR A 617 5.60 14.42 -36.20
N LYS A 618 6.02 13.15 -36.14
CA LYS A 618 7.31 12.72 -35.59
C LYS A 618 8.50 13.45 -36.19
N TRP A 619 8.46 13.69 -37.51
CA TRP A 619 9.48 14.43 -38.26
C TRP A 619 9.78 15.83 -37.71
N ALA A 620 8.80 16.49 -37.06
CA ALA A 620 8.99 17.82 -36.49
C ALA A 620 9.90 17.79 -35.25
N PHE A 621 9.93 16.67 -34.53
CA PHE A 621 10.64 16.55 -33.25
C PHE A 621 11.94 15.76 -33.38
N ILE A 622 11.94 14.64 -34.09
CA ILE A 622 13.04 13.67 -34.11
C ILE A 622 13.48 13.46 -35.56
N ALA A 623 14.79 13.28 -35.78
CA ALA A 623 15.29 12.93 -37.12
C ALA A 623 14.87 11.50 -37.49
N GLU A 624 14.31 11.33 -38.69
CA GLU A 624 14.05 10.01 -39.25
C GLU A 624 15.33 9.49 -39.94
N SER A 625 15.62 8.21 -39.78
CA SER A 625 16.82 7.56 -40.34
C SER A 625 16.78 7.40 -41.87
N SER A 626 15.75 7.95 -42.54
CA SER A 626 15.55 7.90 -43.99
C SER A 626 16.02 9.18 -44.68
N SER A 627 17.33 9.39 -44.76
CA SER A 627 17.94 10.07 -45.91
C SER A 627 19.26 9.39 -46.27
N PRO A 628 19.32 8.63 -47.37
CA PRO A 628 20.58 8.10 -47.88
C PRO A 628 21.30 9.24 -48.61
N THR A 629 21.97 10.11 -47.88
CA THR A 629 22.96 11.02 -48.47
C THR A 629 24.31 10.79 -47.81
N THR A 630 25.10 10.00 -48.55
CA THR A 630 26.57 9.92 -48.57
C THR A 630 27.30 9.30 -47.36
N THR A 631 27.53 7.99 -47.50
CA THR A 631 28.86 7.35 -47.51
C THR A 631 29.87 7.72 -46.41
N THR A 632 30.01 6.78 -45.47
CA THR A 632 31.30 6.21 -45.01
C THR A 632 32.47 7.16 -44.77
N LEU A 633 32.58 7.77 -43.58
CA LEU A 633 33.88 8.13 -42.99
C LEU A 633 33.79 8.07 -41.45
N ALA A 634 33.87 6.86 -40.92
CA ALA A 634 34.50 6.67 -39.61
C ALA A 634 36.00 6.98 -39.77
N SER A 635 36.56 7.68 -38.79
CA SER A 635 37.96 8.14 -38.67
C SER A 635 38.32 9.41 -39.46
N THR A 636 38.22 10.58 -38.81
CA THR A 636 39.36 11.46 -38.45
C THR A 636 38.89 12.81 -37.90
N VAL A 637 39.43 13.15 -36.73
CA VAL A 637 39.75 14.49 -36.20
C VAL A 637 38.62 15.52 -35.98
N ALA A 638 38.56 15.98 -34.74
CA ALA A 638 37.63 16.92 -34.12
C ALA A 638 37.72 18.39 -34.61
N SER A 639 37.89 18.66 -35.91
CA SER A 639 38.00 20.04 -36.42
C SER A 639 37.13 20.39 -37.63
N ASP A 640 36.51 19.41 -38.31
CA ASP A 640 35.78 19.67 -39.56
C ASP A 640 34.23 19.56 -39.46
N TYR A 641 33.69 19.27 -38.27
CA TYR A 641 32.24 19.23 -38.04
C TYR A 641 31.56 20.60 -38.17
N LEU A 642 32.30 21.71 -38.08
CA LEU A 642 31.77 23.08 -38.24
C LEU A 642 31.75 23.58 -39.69
N ASN A 643 32.53 23.00 -40.61
CA ASN A 643 32.70 23.56 -41.96
C ASN A 643 31.87 22.87 -43.04
N THR A 644 31.46 21.61 -42.86
CA THR A 644 30.67 20.88 -43.87
C THR A 644 29.19 21.28 -43.91
N PHE A 645 28.68 21.94 -42.85
CA PHE A 645 27.30 22.44 -42.79
C PHE A 645 27.11 23.81 -43.45
N ARG A 646 28.19 24.52 -43.81
CA ARG A 646 28.10 25.88 -44.38
C ARG A 646 27.54 25.88 -45.82
N GLN A 647 27.28 24.72 -46.43
CA GLN A 647 26.83 24.58 -47.83
C GLN A 647 25.47 23.89 -48.03
N GLN A 648 24.70 23.55 -46.98
CA GLN A 648 23.34 22.99 -47.14
C GLN A 648 22.30 23.76 -46.31
N ASN A 649 22.01 24.99 -46.72
CA ASN A 649 21.01 25.88 -46.10
C ASN A 649 19.54 25.55 -46.49
N THR A 650 19.15 24.28 -46.66
CA THR A 650 17.81 23.95 -47.21
C THR A 650 17.06 22.77 -46.57
N THR A 651 17.54 22.15 -45.49
CA THR A 651 16.83 21.01 -44.85
C THR A 651 16.25 21.41 -43.49
N PHE A 652 14.94 21.18 -43.30
CA PHE A 652 14.26 21.34 -42.01
C PHE A 652 15.00 20.57 -40.90
N MET A 653 15.19 21.21 -39.75
CA MET A 653 15.87 20.61 -38.59
C MET A 653 14.85 20.31 -37.49
N PRO A 654 14.70 19.05 -37.06
CA PRO A 654 13.78 18.70 -35.99
C PRO A 654 14.13 19.39 -34.66
N HIS A 655 13.12 19.75 -33.87
CA HIS A 655 13.28 20.57 -32.67
C HIS A 655 14.20 19.93 -31.61
N VAL A 656 14.12 18.62 -31.36
CA VAL A 656 14.98 17.95 -30.36
C VAL A 656 16.45 18.05 -30.76
N VAL A 657 16.76 17.86 -32.05
CA VAL A 657 18.13 17.95 -32.58
C VAL A 657 18.68 19.36 -32.43
N LYS A 658 17.85 20.37 -32.77
CA LYS A 658 18.23 21.77 -32.65
C LYS A 658 18.46 22.19 -31.19
N ILE A 659 17.55 21.83 -30.29
CA ILE A 659 17.69 22.11 -28.85
C ILE A 659 18.93 21.42 -28.29
N SER A 660 19.18 20.15 -28.65
CA SER A 660 20.37 19.41 -28.21
C SER A 660 21.68 20.13 -28.59
N ARG A 661 21.78 20.62 -29.84
CA ARG A 661 22.94 21.41 -30.29
C ARG A 661 23.11 22.71 -29.52
N LEU A 662 22.02 23.45 -29.33
CA LEU A 662 22.04 24.71 -28.58
C LEU A 662 22.42 24.49 -27.11
N MET A 663 21.92 23.42 -26.48
CA MET A 663 22.28 23.05 -25.10
C MET A 663 23.75 22.66 -24.98
N GLN A 664 24.28 21.86 -25.91
CA GLN A 664 25.70 21.50 -25.92
C GLN A 664 26.60 22.72 -26.12
N SER A 665 26.19 23.66 -26.97
CA SER A 665 26.92 24.92 -27.16
C SER A 665 26.92 25.80 -25.89
N LYS A 666 25.81 25.83 -25.15
CA LYS A 666 25.63 26.72 -23.98
C LYS A 666 26.16 26.14 -22.68
N PHE A 667 26.02 24.83 -22.47
CA PHE A 667 26.32 24.15 -21.20
C PHE A 667 27.51 23.18 -21.27
N GLY A 668 28.10 23.00 -22.46
CA GLY A 668 29.20 22.07 -22.71
C GLY A 668 28.74 20.72 -23.26
N LEU A 669 29.69 19.99 -23.86
CA LEU A 669 29.46 18.66 -24.44
C LEU A 669 29.06 17.65 -23.36
N MET A 670 27.99 16.89 -23.63
CA MET A 670 27.50 15.82 -22.76
C MET A 670 27.25 14.57 -23.59
N MET A 671 27.63 13.41 -23.06
CA MET A 671 27.46 12.13 -23.74
C MET A 671 26.11 11.49 -23.38
N PRO A 672 25.47 10.74 -24.28
CA PRO A 672 24.24 10.00 -23.99
C PRO A 672 24.53 8.88 -22.97
N SER A 673 23.67 8.76 -21.96
CA SER A 673 23.84 7.86 -20.81
C SER A 673 23.26 6.45 -21.04
N SER A 674 22.32 6.27 -21.98
CA SER A 674 21.80 4.97 -22.41
C SER A 674 21.01 5.10 -23.72
N LYS A 675 20.84 3.99 -24.46
CA LYS A 675 19.84 3.92 -25.54
C LYS A 675 18.43 3.97 -24.96
N VAL A 676 17.53 4.71 -25.60
CA VAL A 676 16.07 4.71 -25.39
C VAL A 676 15.57 3.28 -25.61
N ARG A 677 15.01 2.69 -24.55
CA ARG A 677 14.38 1.37 -24.64
C ARG A 677 12.90 1.56 -24.97
N PRO A 678 12.33 0.73 -25.87
CA PRO A 678 10.91 0.80 -26.15
C PRO A 678 10.12 0.53 -24.87
N HIS A 679 9.05 1.28 -24.65
CA HIS A 679 8.19 1.24 -23.47
C HIS A 679 8.82 1.66 -22.13
N GLN A 680 9.96 2.36 -22.16
CA GLN A 680 10.55 2.93 -20.96
C GLN A 680 10.64 4.46 -21.10
N LEU A 681 10.12 5.18 -20.11
CA LEU A 681 10.29 6.63 -20.02
C LEU A 681 11.73 6.95 -19.65
N THR A 682 12.29 7.94 -20.33
CA THR A 682 13.64 8.46 -20.05
C THR A 682 13.62 9.55 -18.98
N LEU A 683 12.49 10.27 -18.84
CA LEU A 683 12.29 11.32 -17.85
C LEU A 683 11.39 10.87 -16.70
N THR A 684 12.00 10.58 -15.55
CA THR A 684 11.28 10.29 -14.29
C THR A 684 11.34 11.43 -13.28
N ASN A 685 12.07 12.52 -13.58
CA ASN A 685 12.21 13.67 -12.69
C ASN A 685 10.86 14.32 -12.38
N ILE A 686 10.56 14.54 -11.10
CA ILE A 686 9.32 15.23 -10.68
C ILE A 686 9.44 16.75 -10.87
N ARG A 687 10.65 17.31 -10.73
CA ARG A 687 10.95 18.73 -10.90
C ARG A 687 12.30 18.92 -11.57
N VAL A 688 12.47 20.07 -12.22
CA VAL A 688 13.74 20.56 -12.75
C VAL A 688 13.99 21.98 -12.24
N THR A 689 15.22 22.25 -11.85
CA THR A 689 15.66 23.55 -11.33
C THR A 689 16.16 24.46 -12.44
N SER A 690 16.66 23.86 -13.53
CA SER A 690 17.20 24.59 -14.67
C SER A 690 16.94 23.84 -15.98
N LEU A 691 17.03 24.57 -17.08
CA LEU A 691 16.95 23.98 -18.42
C LEU A 691 18.11 23.01 -18.71
N ARG A 692 19.23 23.11 -17.97
CA ARG A 692 20.37 22.18 -18.07
C ARG A 692 20.00 20.78 -17.60
N ASP A 693 19.05 20.65 -16.66
CA ASP A 693 18.63 19.36 -16.11
C ASP A 693 17.96 18.49 -17.18
N LEU A 694 17.49 19.09 -18.28
CA LEU A 694 16.90 18.40 -19.44
C LEU A 694 17.94 18.04 -20.52
N GLN A 695 19.20 18.44 -20.37
CA GLN A 695 20.23 18.23 -21.40
C GLN A 695 20.41 16.75 -21.75
N GLU A 696 20.34 15.86 -20.77
CA GLU A 696 20.53 14.41 -20.96
C GLU A 696 19.45 13.81 -21.85
N PHE A 697 18.20 14.23 -21.63
CA PHE A 697 17.05 13.84 -22.42
C PHE A 697 17.20 14.24 -23.90
N PHE A 698 17.52 15.50 -24.16
CA PHE A 698 17.67 16.00 -25.54
C PHE A 698 18.86 15.37 -26.26
N VAL A 699 19.98 15.14 -25.57
CA VAL A 699 21.16 14.45 -26.14
C VAL A 699 20.82 13.00 -26.48
N THR A 700 20.17 12.29 -25.56
CA THR A 700 19.83 10.88 -25.72
C THR A 700 18.90 10.67 -26.90
N ILE A 701 17.78 11.41 -26.98
CA ILE A 701 16.81 11.27 -28.08
C ILE A 701 17.41 11.71 -29.43
N ALA A 702 18.20 12.79 -29.45
CA ALA A 702 18.87 13.23 -30.68
C ALA A 702 19.89 12.19 -31.19
N SER A 703 20.55 11.47 -30.28
CA SER A 703 21.56 10.46 -30.63
C SER A 703 20.97 9.14 -31.11
N ASP A 704 19.85 8.68 -30.54
CA ASP A 704 19.21 7.43 -30.96
C ASP A 704 18.58 7.51 -32.35
N ALA A 705 18.12 8.70 -32.74
CA ALA A 705 17.68 8.99 -34.11
C ALA A 705 18.78 8.69 -35.16
N SER A 706 20.06 8.75 -34.77
CA SER A 706 21.21 8.53 -35.67
C SER A 706 21.68 7.07 -35.78
N THR A 707 21.22 6.15 -34.91
CA THR A 707 21.81 4.80 -34.81
C THR A 707 20.94 3.64 -35.34
N ASN A 708 19.73 3.89 -35.84
CA ASN A 708 18.89 2.86 -36.48
C ASN A 708 19.25 2.63 -37.96
N ILE A 709 20.48 2.18 -38.23
CA ILE A 709 20.86 1.57 -39.51
C ILE A 709 21.00 0.06 -39.30
N LYS A 710 19.90 -0.68 -39.53
CA LYS A 710 19.98 -2.06 -40.03
C LYS A 710 18.99 -2.19 -41.18
N PRO A 711 19.44 -2.51 -42.41
CA PRO A 711 18.54 -2.77 -43.52
C PRO A 711 17.81 -4.09 -43.26
N PHE A 712 16.48 -4.03 -43.13
CA PHE A 712 15.63 -5.21 -43.19
C PHE A 712 15.71 -5.75 -44.63
N ARG A 713 16.37 -6.89 -44.81
CA ARG A 713 16.34 -7.65 -46.06
C ARG A 713 14.95 -8.27 -46.19
N HIS A 714 14.17 -7.81 -47.15
CA HIS A 714 12.99 -8.51 -47.63
C HIS A 714 13.45 -9.72 -48.43
N ASP A 715 13.45 -10.92 -47.83
CA ASP A 715 13.36 -12.16 -48.59
C ASP A 715 11.89 -12.55 -48.67
N PHE A 716 11.33 -12.38 -49.87
CA PHE A 716 10.01 -12.90 -50.23
C PHE A 716 10.06 -14.43 -50.33
N GLY A 717 9.17 -15.10 -49.62
CA GLY A 717 8.76 -16.48 -49.89
C GLY A 717 7.23 -16.57 -49.82
N PRO A 718 6.55 -17.15 -50.83
CA PRO A 718 5.09 -17.21 -50.83
C PRO A 718 4.61 -18.47 -50.09
N SER A 719 3.66 -18.34 -49.17
CA SER A 719 2.81 -19.46 -48.74
C SER A 719 1.50 -18.98 -48.13
N SER A 720 0.43 -19.12 -48.93
CA SER A 720 -0.93 -19.60 -48.64
C SER A 720 -1.54 -19.47 -47.23
N ALA A 721 -2.77 -18.91 -47.22
CA ALA A 721 -3.94 -19.26 -46.38
C ALA A 721 -3.79 -19.05 -44.86
N THR A 722 -4.71 -18.42 -44.11
CA THR A 722 -6.17 -18.42 -44.18
C THR A 722 -6.67 -17.30 -43.26
N GLU A 723 -7.73 -16.62 -43.65
CA GLU A 723 -8.48 -15.68 -42.81
C GLU A 723 -9.12 -16.41 -41.62
N THR A 724 -8.89 -15.92 -40.40
CA THR A 724 -9.89 -16.01 -39.33
C THR A 724 -9.83 -14.74 -38.48
N SER A 725 -10.88 -13.94 -38.61
CA SER A 725 -11.31 -12.89 -37.69
C SER A 725 -11.42 -13.44 -36.26
N LYS A 726 -10.67 -12.86 -35.31
CA LYS A 726 -10.99 -12.95 -33.89
C LYS A 726 -10.98 -11.56 -33.27
N GLN A 727 -12.18 -11.09 -32.97
CA GLN A 727 -12.47 -10.03 -32.03
C GLN A 727 -11.77 -10.33 -30.70
N SER A 728 -10.89 -9.43 -30.24
CA SER A 728 -10.36 -9.47 -28.87
C SER A 728 -11.38 -8.84 -27.94
N SER A 729 -12.18 -9.73 -27.36
CA SER A 729 -13.13 -9.47 -26.29
C SER A 729 -12.41 -9.27 -24.94
N ILE A 730 -12.84 -8.25 -24.20
CA ILE A 730 -12.94 -8.22 -22.74
C ILE A 730 -11.62 -7.96 -21.97
N ILE A 731 -11.35 -6.68 -21.69
CA ILE A 731 -10.70 -6.27 -20.44
C ILE A 731 -11.81 -6.30 -19.39
N LYS A 732 -11.78 -7.30 -18.51
CA LYS A 732 -12.66 -7.37 -17.34
C LYS A 732 -12.12 -6.41 -16.28
N SER A 733 -13.01 -5.55 -15.78
CA SER A 733 -13.02 -4.88 -14.48
C SER A 733 -11.82 -5.17 -13.58
N LYS A 734 -11.02 -4.12 -13.29
CA LYS A 734 -10.04 -4.12 -12.21
C LYS A 734 -10.76 -4.17 -10.84
N SER A 735 -11.29 -5.33 -10.46
CA SER A 735 -11.55 -5.61 -9.04
C SER A 735 -10.22 -5.91 -8.37
N TYR A 736 -9.75 -4.98 -7.53
CA TYR A 736 -8.60 -5.18 -6.64
C TYR A 736 -8.99 -6.05 -5.43
N SER A 737 -9.53 -7.24 -5.68
CA SER A 737 -9.75 -8.27 -4.66
C SER A 737 -8.65 -9.32 -4.79
N ASN A 738 -7.45 -9.05 -4.26
CA ASN A 738 -6.44 -10.07 -3.90
C ASN A 738 -5.36 -9.46 -3.00
N PHE A 739 -5.75 -9.11 -1.77
CA PHE A 739 -4.84 -9.15 -0.62
C PHE A 739 -5.39 -10.17 0.37
N THR A 740 -5.22 -11.45 0.04
CA THR A 740 -5.32 -12.54 1.02
C THR A 740 -3.92 -12.99 1.39
N THR A 741 -3.54 -12.70 2.64
CA THR A 741 -2.61 -13.47 3.50
C THR A 741 -1.74 -14.52 2.80
N GLY A 742 -0.64 -14.08 2.19
CA GLY A 742 0.49 -14.92 1.80
C GLY A 742 1.78 -14.33 2.36
N GLY A 743 2.53 -15.12 3.14
CA GLY A 743 3.82 -14.72 3.70
C GLY A 743 4.87 -14.34 2.64
N PRO A 744 6.05 -13.85 3.05
CA PRO A 744 7.01 -13.26 2.13
C PRO A 744 7.57 -14.35 1.20
N LYS A 745 7.08 -14.38 -0.04
CA LYS A 745 7.82 -15.01 -1.13
C LYS A 745 8.91 -14.02 -1.54
N ILE A 746 10.15 -14.45 -1.36
CA ILE A 746 11.35 -13.80 -1.87
C ILE A 746 11.10 -13.44 -3.34
N PHE A 747 11.18 -12.15 -3.66
CA PHE A 747 11.02 -11.63 -5.01
C PHE A 747 12.07 -12.27 -5.93
N ARG A 748 11.62 -13.13 -6.85
CA ARG A 748 12.28 -13.35 -8.13
C ARG A 748 11.61 -12.43 -9.14
N ASP A 749 12.40 -11.73 -9.94
CA ASP A 749 11.98 -10.77 -10.96
C ASP A 749 10.78 -11.30 -11.76
N VAL A 750 9.62 -10.67 -11.55
CA VAL A 750 8.44 -10.84 -12.41
C VAL A 750 8.54 -9.76 -13.47
N ASP A 751 8.51 -10.14 -14.75
CA ASP A 751 8.45 -9.24 -15.89
C ASP A 751 7.29 -8.24 -15.71
N VAL A 752 7.60 -7.02 -15.28
CA VAL A 752 6.63 -5.94 -15.10
C VAL A 752 6.09 -5.57 -16.48
N ASN A 753 4.76 -5.52 -16.63
CA ASN A 753 4.13 -5.09 -17.87
C ASN A 753 4.64 -3.67 -18.24
N PRO A 754 5.21 -3.45 -19.43
CA PRO A 754 5.80 -2.16 -19.80
C PRO A 754 4.87 -0.96 -19.62
N ILE A 755 3.56 -1.15 -19.84
CA ILE A 755 2.56 -0.09 -19.64
C ILE A 755 2.37 0.24 -18.16
N GLU A 756 2.49 -0.75 -17.27
CA GLU A 756 2.36 -0.56 -15.82
C GLU A 756 3.47 0.33 -15.26
N ALA A 757 4.71 0.19 -15.75
CA ALA A 757 5.82 1.06 -15.37
C ALA A 757 5.58 2.53 -15.78
N ILE A 758 5.01 2.75 -16.99
CA ILE A 758 4.61 4.07 -17.47
C ILE A 758 3.49 4.65 -16.60
N GLU A 759 2.48 3.85 -16.27
CA GLU A 759 1.37 4.26 -15.39
C GLU A 759 1.87 4.65 -13.99
N GLN A 760 2.80 3.90 -13.41
CA GLN A 760 3.40 4.26 -12.11
C GLN A 760 4.19 5.57 -12.17
N SER A 761 4.92 5.82 -13.27
CA SER A 761 5.62 7.10 -13.45
C SER A 761 4.64 8.28 -13.53
N ILE A 762 3.53 8.13 -14.26
CA ILE A 762 2.51 9.19 -14.36
C ILE A 762 1.78 9.37 -13.02
N LEU A 763 1.53 8.29 -12.29
CA LEU A 763 0.91 8.36 -10.97
C LEU A 763 1.76 9.20 -10.00
N ASN A 764 3.09 9.04 -10.02
CA ASN A 764 4.01 9.82 -9.21
C ASN A 764 3.99 11.33 -9.55
N ASP A 765 3.67 11.70 -10.80
CA ASP A 765 3.62 13.11 -11.22
C ASP A 765 2.46 13.89 -10.60
N PHE A 766 1.44 13.20 -10.05
CA PHE A 766 0.36 13.85 -9.33
C PHE A 766 0.77 14.33 -7.93
N LEU A 767 1.77 13.72 -7.29
CA LEU A 767 2.10 14.00 -5.91
C LEU A 767 2.64 15.43 -5.68
N GLU A 768 2.23 16.02 -4.57
CA GLU A 768 2.74 17.31 -4.08
C GLU A 768 3.51 17.13 -2.77
N LYS A 769 4.41 18.06 -2.47
CA LYS A 769 5.25 17.99 -1.26
C LYS A 769 4.35 18.11 -0.03
N MET A 770 4.38 17.11 0.86
CA MET A 770 3.70 17.17 2.16
C MET A 770 4.30 18.29 3.03
N THR A 771 3.42 18.98 3.75
CA THR A 771 3.78 20.06 4.68
C THR A 771 4.25 19.55 6.03
#